data_AF-A0A834GMJ0-F1
#
_entry.id   AF-A0A834GMJ0-F1
#
_cell.length_a   1.000
_cell.length_b   1.000
_cell.length_c   1.000
_cell.angle_alpha   90.00
_cell.angle_beta   90.00
_cell.angle_gamma   90.00
#
_symmetry.space_group_name_H-M   'P 1'
#
loop_
_entity.id
_entity.type
_entity.pdbx_description
1 polymer ?
#
loop_
_entity_poly.entity_id
_entity_poly.type
_entity_poly.pdbx_seq_one_letter_code
_entity_poly.pdbx_strand_id
1 'polypeptide(L)'
;MPGLTSDLGETSDVPFSSEVGPVVYPLRHGLKPPIAARFSISWSRGNSLRVSGFQSEADDSEVVRGKVVEVKLGSGDGEIDHSQWRRIAYGSVSPFALLQSRKNSMVAVSKMSAVSSPYDAEWSDYVMEYSREIGFLLGGHKLSLSVGIVDTKTVLKKVEEPTCLKAAWELMVIFYADHKSQAWTPEQLVDWLADYDSLLSGTQPTVHSKLVNFQKELASLQAIEDDDNYWEAISSVLAVGWLDVAVKMLRLHGSYQLNQVGSREIENGLVEAVAVLISKMPRMRLELAPGKLGEYFGTKPDFIKAWEKWRGQISKLDCSAFWVQCDHRQTREGLKNLLQIMLGNANILSSVTCHWMELHVSYLLHIRPFTMGLENMKNLAQKCMQFKPVSCPHKLMTLLLGILGENTEVVLAECSRSFGPWMVVHAAELLAAGNTQAEILLHEERHNLGGISMEELHRLVYAQVLSSHALTWQIGPIYLASCTKQGMALLKILLYKQPMHHNQILLKNIEICRLYELHKVSSKMMKIAGVHHWKHGKKGSGVFWLQQARDEIRLSRIAQQLFDFVGKSISDESFKQWEGLIELLGSESRIAGGLEFLHKYRDFKRSLQQVHDGIATNRAQKAAESLILLMKNPSTPQRFWLPLLYDSLKLLNWQEHPLLNVSQTNLLLNKLQELSIGKAMPFFCLSLLPLNALSSSRLLLFEVVSFSFIVEKLCT
;
A
#
# COMPACT_ATOMS: atom_id res chain seq x y z
N MET A 1 13.40 17.50 -12.33
CA MET A 1 14.01 18.83 -12.08
C MET A 1 15.20 18.99 -13.01
N PRO A 2 15.50 20.19 -13.53
CA PRO A 2 16.78 20.46 -14.16
C PRO A 2 17.86 20.53 -13.07
N GLY A 3 18.98 19.84 -13.30
CA GLY A 3 20.02 19.60 -12.30
C GLY A 3 20.94 20.79 -12.09
N LEU A 4 21.35 20.98 -10.84
CA LEU A 4 22.61 21.63 -10.50
C LEU A 4 23.75 20.71 -10.96
N THR A 5 24.69 21.28 -11.69
CA THR A 5 26.01 20.68 -11.97
C THR A 5 26.80 20.61 -10.67
N SER A 6 27.01 19.40 -10.15
CA SER A 6 28.00 19.14 -9.09
C SER A 6 29.36 18.89 -9.73
N ASP A 7 30.38 19.56 -9.20
CA ASP A 7 31.77 19.47 -9.63
C ASP A 7 32.31 18.04 -9.65
N LEU A 8 33.13 17.78 -10.66
CA LEU A 8 33.86 16.54 -10.90
C LEU A 8 34.86 16.31 -9.76
N GLY A 9 34.54 15.46 -8.79
CA GLY A 9 35.48 15.20 -7.69
C GLY A 9 35.21 14.02 -6.76
N GLU A 10 34.05 13.35 -6.79
CA GLU A 10 33.81 12.17 -5.95
C GLU A 10 32.95 11.14 -6.70
N THR A 11 33.55 10.03 -7.10
CA THR A 11 32.83 8.85 -7.57
C THR A 11 32.04 8.25 -6.41
N SER A 12 30.76 8.60 -6.32
CA SER A 12 29.82 7.97 -5.41
C SER A 12 29.46 6.57 -5.92
N ASP A 13 30.23 5.58 -5.50
CA ASP A 13 29.86 4.18 -5.67
C ASP A 13 28.61 3.90 -4.83
N VAL A 14 27.49 3.65 -5.50
CA VAL A 14 26.26 3.15 -4.86
C VAL A 14 26.53 1.72 -4.41
N PRO A 15 26.42 1.40 -3.11
CA PRO A 15 26.68 0.04 -2.63
C PRO A 15 25.62 -0.92 -3.20
N PHE A 16 26.07 -1.89 -3.98
CA PHE A 16 25.24 -2.93 -4.59
C PHE A 16 25.32 -4.19 -3.70
N SER A 17 24.17 -4.68 -3.20
CA SER A 17 24.07 -5.98 -2.53
C SER A 17 23.84 -7.09 -3.55
N SER A 18 24.63 -8.16 -3.45
CA SER A 18 24.87 -9.17 -4.48
C SER A 18 23.84 -10.32 -4.55
N GLU A 19 22.74 -10.28 -3.78
CA GLU A 19 21.95 -11.49 -3.52
C GLU A 19 20.95 -11.89 -4.63
N VAL A 20 20.61 -10.98 -5.56
CA VAL A 20 19.82 -11.34 -6.76
C VAL A 20 20.49 -10.75 -7.98
N GLY A 21 21.17 -11.60 -8.76
CA GLY A 21 21.83 -11.20 -9.99
C GLY A 21 20.86 -10.45 -10.93
N PRO A 22 21.32 -9.40 -11.64
CA PRO A 22 20.45 -8.60 -12.48
C PRO A 22 19.90 -9.44 -13.65
N VAL A 23 18.62 -9.25 -13.99
CA VAL A 23 17.99 -10.03 -15.07
C VAL A 23 18.53 -9.53 -16.40
N VAL A 24 19.19 -10.41 -17.15
CA VAL A 24 19.77 -10.10 -18.46
C VAL A 24 18.91 -10.68 -19.57
N TYR A 25 18.35 -9.81 -20.41
CA TYR A 25 17.63 -10.21 -21.61
C TYR A 25 18.52 -10.05 -22.85
N PRO A 26 18.67 -11.09 -23.68
CA PRO A 26 19.40 -10.98 -24.93
C PRO A 26 18.59 -10.23 -26.00
N LEU A 27 19.20 -9.22 -26.64
CA LEU A 27 18.64 -8.51 -27.79
C LEU A 27 19.21 -9.06 -29.11
N ARG A 28 18.34 -9.29 -30.08
CA ARG A 28 18.71 -9.58 -31.47
C ARG A 28 18.27 -8.40 -32.34
N HIS A 29 19.20 -7.78 -33.08
CA HIS A 29 18.88 -6.69 -34.02
C HIS A 29 19.44 -6.94 -35.42
N GLY A 30 18.72 -6.46 -36.44
CA GLY A 30 19.08 -6.55 -37.86
C GLY A 30 19.85 -5.34 -38.42
N LEU A 31 20.27 -4.40 -37.57
CA LEU A 31 21.03 -3.21 -38.00
C LEU A 31 22.38 -3.61 -38.61
N LYS A 32 22.75 -2.98 -39.74
CA LYS A 32 24.02 -3.18 -40.45
C LYS A 32 25.12 -2.29 -39.83
N PRO A 33 26.38 -2.77 -39.74
CA PRO A 33 27.49 -2.01 -39.17
C PRO A 33 27.88 -0.77 -40.02
N PRO A 34 28.56 0.23 -39.43
CA PRO A 34 29.08 0.25 -38.05
C PRO A 34 28.04 0.81 -37.06
N ILE A 35 27.86 0.13 -35.93
CA ILE A 35 27.07 0.65 -34.80
C ILE A 35 28.07 0.98 -33.70
N ALA A 36 28.35 2.26 -33.47
CA ALA A 36 29.13 2.65 -32.29
C ALA A 36 28.48 2.04 -31.03
N ALA A 37 29.29 1.54 -30.08
CA ALA A 37 28.78 1.01 -28.83
C ALA A 37 27.87 2.06 -28.16
N ARG A 38 26.57 1.79 -28.14
CA ARG A 38 25.55 2.72 -27.63
C ARG A 38 24.94 2.10 -26.39
N PHE A 39 25.02 2.84 -25.30
CA PHE A 39 24.28 2.54 -24.09
C PHE A 39 23.01 3.38 -24.09
N SER A 40 21.87 2.73 -23.91
CA SER A 40 20.60 3.39 -23.65
C SER A 40 20.19 3.09 -22.22
N ILE A 41 20.02 4.14 -21.43
CA ILE A 41 19.49 4.04 -20.08
C ILE A 41 18.05 4.51 -20.14
N SER A 42 17.14 3.65 -19.71
CA SER A 42 15.71 3.96 -19.65
C SER A 42 15.15 3.50 -18.31
N TRP A 43 14.30 4.30 -17.71
CA TRP A 43 13.53 3.89 -16.54
C TRP A 43 12.34 3.05 -17.00
N SER A 44 12.16 1.86 -16.44
CA SER A 44 10.94 1.08 -16.63
C SER A 44 9.90 1.48 -15.57
N ARG A 45 8.76 0.78 -15.49
CA ARG A 45 7.76 1.06 -14.45
C ARG A 45 8.30 0.56 -13.11
N GLY A 46 8.31 1.42 -12.09
CA GLY A 46 8.87 1.06 -10.79
C GLY A 46 10.22 1.74 -10.55
N ASN A 47 10.97 1.20 -9.59
CA ASN A 47 12.37 1.53 -9.38
C ASN A 47 13.30 0.69 -10.27
N SER A 48 12.81 0.16 -11.38
CA SER A 48 13.60 -0.66 -12.30
C SER A 48 14.28 0.23 -13.34
N LEU A 49 15.60 0.25 -13.33
CA LEU A 49 16.44 0.84 -14.35
C LEU A 49 16.74 -0.20 -15.41
N ARG A 50 16.45 0.10 -16.66
CA ARG A 50 16.77 -0.74 -17.80
C ARG A 50 17.95 -0.14 -18.56
N VAL A 51 19.08 -0.83 -18.52
CA VAL A 51 20.30 -0.49 -19.25
C VAL A 51 20.40 -1.41 -20.46
N SER A 52 20.31 -0.84 -21.66
CA SER A 52 20.45 -1.59 -22.93
C SER A 52 21.79 -1.26 -23.56
N GLY A 53 22.67 -2.25 -23.67
CA GLY A 53 23.95 -2.13 -24.37
C GLY A 53 23.88 -2.76 -25.75
N PHE A 54 24.23 -1.99 -26.78
CA PHE A 54 24.42 -2.47 -28.15
C PHE A 54 25.93 -2.62 -28.41
N GLN A 55 26.37 -3.82 -28.78
CA GLN A 55 27.77 -4.12 -29.10
C GLN A 55 27.99 -4.21 -30.61
N SER A 56 29.18 -3.82 -31.07
CA SER A 56 29.66 -4.06 -32.44
C SER A 56 30.71 -5.18 -32.41
N GLU A 57 30.36 -6.29 -33.06
CA GLU A 57 31.17 -7.46 -33.46
C GLU A 57 32.07 -8.17 -32.42
N ALA A 58 31.91 -9.49 -32.37
CA ALA A 58 33.01 -10.44 -32.29
C ALA A 58 32.68 -11.63 -33.20
N ASP A 59 33.66 -12.06 -33.98
CA ASP A 59 33.59 -13.18 -34.91
C ASP A 59 33.11 -14.47 -34.25
N ASP A 60 32.40 -15.24 -35.06
CA ASP A 60 32.00 -16.63 -34.91
C ASP A 60 31.03 -17.03 -33.78
N SER A 61 30.11 -17.87 -34.24
CA SER A 61 29.05 -18.58 -33.52
C SER A 61 27.81 -17.78 -33.12
N GLU A 62 26.69 -18.46 -33.28
CA GLU A 62 25.33 -18.08 -32.97
C GLU A 62 25.14 -17.14 -31.75
N VAL A 63 24.22 -16.16 -31.91
CA VAL A 63 23.28 -15.71 -30.86
C VAL A 63 23.71 -14.51 -29.96
N VAL A 64 22.87 -13.46 -29.98
CA VAL A 64 22.84 -12.22 -29.14
C VAL A 64 23.73 -11.04 -29.59
N ARG A 65 23.10 -9.97 -30.12
CA ARG A 65 23.78 -8.73 -30.59
C ARG A 65 23.62 -7.52 -29.64
N GLY A 66 23.06 -7.72 -28.45
CA GLY A 66 22.96 -6.71 -27.40
C GLY A 66 22.43 -7.31 -26.09
N LYS A 67 22.64 -6.63 -24.97
CA LYS A 67 22.15 -7.07 -23.65
C LYS A 67 21.30 -5.99 -23.02
N VAL A 68 20.14 -6.35 -22.50
CA VAL A 68 19.33 -5.50 -21.63
C VAL A 68 19.48 -6.02 -20.22
N VAL A 69 20.00 -5.18 -19.34
CA VAL A 69 20.11 -5.45 -17.92
C VAL A 69 18.99 -4.68 -17.24
N GLU A 70 18.13 -5.37 -16.50
CA GLU A 70 17.16 -4.73 -15.61
C GLU A 70 17.71 -4.74 -14.18
N VAL A 71 17.95 -3.55 -13.65
CA VAL A 71 18.46 -3.31 -12.30
C VAL A 71 17.34 -2.71 -11.48
N LYS A 72 16.91 -3.39 -10.42
CA LYS A 72 16.01 -2.78 -9.43
C LYS A 72 16.84 -1.91 -8.49
N LEU A 73 16.53 -0.63 -8.45
CA LEU A 73 17.12 0.35 -7.56
C LEU A 73 16.34 0.40 -6.24
N GLY A 74 17.06 0.39 -5.13
CA GLY A 74 16.48 0.25 -3.80
C GLY A 74 16.39 -1.23 -3.39
N SER A 75 17.52 -1.78 -2.97
CA SER A 75 17.50 -2.90 -2.04
C SER A 75 17.01 -2.33 -0.71
N GLY A 76 15.81 -2.71 -0.25
CA GLY A 76 15.59 -2.70 1.20
C GLY A 76 16.63 -3.61 1.85
N ASP A 77 16.89 -3.45 3.15
CA ASP A 77 17.90 -4.20 3.93
C ASP A 77 17.69 -5.74 3.96
N GLY A 78 16.88 -6.32 3.08
CA GLY A 78 16.51 -7.74 3.05
C GLY A 78 15.59 -8.18 4.20
N GLU A 79 15.51 -7.37 5.26
CA GLU A 79 14.82 -7.64 6.51
C GLU A 79 13.30 -7.86 6.35
N ILE A 80 12.66 -7.17 5.41
CA ILE A 80 11.21 -7.27 5.15
C ILE A 80 10.99 -7.67 3.70
N ASP A 81 10.38 -8.83 3.50
CA ASP A 81 10.03 -9.31 2.15
C ASP A 81 8.96 -8.42 1.49
N HIS A 82 8.94 -8.43 0.15
CA HIS A 82 7.95 -7.72 -0.66
C HIS A 82 6.49 -8.11 -0.33
N SER A 83 6.22 -9.33 0.15
CA SER A 83 4.87 -9.71 0.61
C SER A 83 4.48 -8.99 1.91
N GLN A 84 5.38 -8.94 2.88
CA GLN A 84 5.19 -8.25 4.14
C GLN A 84 5.08 -6.73 3.94
N TRP A 85 5.92 -6.13 3.08
CA TRP A 85 5.80 -4.72 2.72
C TRP A 85 4.45 -4.37 2.11
N ARG A 86 3.88 -5.27 1.28
CA ARG A 86 2.52 -5.08 0.75
C ARG A 86 1.47 -5.15 1.86
N ARG A 87 1.59 -6.09 2.81
CA ARG A 87 0.71 -6.16 3.98
C ARG A 87 0.77 -4.86 4.77
N ILE A 88 1.97 -4.34 5.05
CA ILE A 88 2.18 -3.08 5.77
C ILE A 88 1.56 -1.92 5.00
N ALA A 89 1.89 -1.77 3.71
CA ALA A 89 1.38 -0.65 2.91
C ALA A 89 -0.15 -0.65 2.79
N TYR A 90 -0.80 -1.80 2.65
CA TYR A 90 -2.25 -1.90 2.62
C TYR A 90 -2.89 -1.73 4.00
N GLY A 91 -2.29 -2.33 5.04
CA GLY A 91 -2.79 -2.25 6.40
C GLY A 91 -2.73 -0.83 6.97
N SER A 92 -1.76 -0.02 6.55
CA SER A 92 -1.58 1.35 7.05
C SER A 92 -2.58 2.35 6.47
N VAL A 93 -3.31 1.98 5.42
CA VAL A 93 -4.21 2.88 4.68
C VAL A 93 -5.44 3.26 5.48
N SER A 94 -6.11 2.30 6.11
CA SER A 94 -7.33 2.58 6.89
C SER A 94 -7.03 3.45 8.12
N PRO A 95 -6.02 3.12 8.97
CA PRO A 95 -5.62 3.98 10.08
C PRO A 95 -5.26 5.40 9.61
N PHE A 96 -4.50 5.51 8.51
CA PHE A 96 -4.08 6.80 7.97
C PHE A 96 -5.26 7.63 7.46
N ALA A 97 -6.16 7.03 6.67
CA ALA A 97 -7.34 7.72 6.14
C ALA A 97 -8.26 8.22 7.26
N LEU A 98 -8.44 7.41 8.31
CA LEU A 98 -9.21 7.79 9.50
C LEU A 98 -8.57 8.99 10.22
N LEU A 99 -7.26 8.95 10.46
CA LEU A 99 -6.52 10.04 11.10
C LEU A 99 -6.64 11.34 10.29
N GLN A 100 -6.45 11.27 8.96
CA GLN A 100 -6.57 12.45 8.09
C GLN A 100 -8.00 12.99 8.04
N SER A 101 -9.01 12.13 8.06
CA SER A 101 -10.42 12.55 8.15
C SER A 101 -10.69 13.30 9.45
N ARG A 102 -10.19 12.80 10.58
CA ARG A 102 -10.33 13.46 11.90
C ARG A 102 -9.59 14.80 11.92
N LYS A 103 -8.36 14.85 11.39
CA LYS A 103 -7.56 16.10 11.24
C LYS A 103 -8.34 17.16 10.45
N ASN A 104 -8.91 16.78 9.30
CA ASN A 104 -9.68 17.70 8.46
C ASN A 104 -10.96 18.21 9.16
N SER A 105 -11.66 17.34 9.89
CA SER A 105 -12.82 17.74 10.69
C SER A 105 -12.45 18.75 11.78
N MET A 106 -11.36 18.52 12.51
CA MET A 106 -10.89 19.44 13.56
C MET A 106 -10.46 20.79 12.98
N VAL A 107 -9.77 20.81 11.84
CA VAL A 107 -9.41 22.05 11.14
C VAL A 107 -10.64 22.80 10.63
N ALA A 108 -11.69 22.10 10.21
CA ALA A 108 -12.95 22.74 9.81
C ALA A 108 -13.66 23.40 11.02
N VAL A 109 -13.65 22.74 12.18
CA VAL A 109 -14.23 23.27 13.43
C VAL A 109 -13.45 24.47 13.95
N SER A 110 -12.11 24.42 13.96
CA SER A 110 -11.27 25.52 14.47
C SER A 110 -11.39 26.80 13.64
N LYS A 111 -11.54 26.67 12.31
CA LYS A 111 -11.84 27.81 11.42
C LYS A 111 -13.20 28.47 11.70
N MET A 112 -14.12 27.75 12.33
CA MET A 112 -15.49 28.19 12.60
C MET A 112 -15.64 28.78 14.01
N SER A 113 -14.76 28.43 14.95
CA SER A 113 -14.82 28.84 16.37
C SER A 113 -13.82 29.93 16.79
N ALA A 114 -12.89 30.35 15.93
CA ALA A 114 -11.86 31.36 16.24
C ALA A 114 -11.01 31.08 17.51
N VAL A 115 -10.98 29.83 17.98
CA VAL A 115 -10.11 29.38 19.07
C VAL A 115 -8.76 28.93 18.50
N SER A 116 -7.67 29.35 19.14
CA SER A 116 -6.30 29.03 18.72
C SER A 116 -5.88 27.63 19.16
N SER A 117 -5.30 26.91 18.18
CA SER A 117 -4.68 25.58 18.22
C SER A 117 -5.64 24.37 18.21
N PRO A 118 -5.47 23.38 17.30
CA PRO A 118 -6.23 22.14 17.26
C PRO A 118 -5.79 21.09 18.31
N TYR A 119 -4.90 21.42 19.24
CA TYR A 119 -4.36 20.48 20.23
C TYR A 119 -5.22 20.43 21.49
N ASP A 120 -6.44 19.92 21.31
CA ASP A 120 -7.21 19.36 22.40
C ASP A 120 -6.62 18.00 22.80
N ALA A 121 -6.84 17.59 24.05
CA ALA A 121 -6.46 16.26 24.56
C ALA A 121 -6.92 15.12 23.62
N GLU A 122 -8.02 15.34 22.90
CA GLU A 122 -8.57 14.45 21.88
C GLU A 122 -7.62 14.15 20.72
N TRP A 123 -6.83 15.13 20.23
CA TRP A 123 -5.89 14.89 19.13
C TRP A 123 -4.76 13.94 19.54
N SER A 124 -4.24 14.10 20.76
CA SER A 124 -3.24 13.19 21.32
C SER A 124 -3.78 11.77 21.44
N ASP A 125 -5.05 11.60 21.81
CA ASP A 125 -5.67 10.28 21.91
C ASP A 125 -5.87 9.64 20.51
N TYR A 126 -6.23 10.43 19.48
CA TYR A 126 -6.31 9.93 18.10
C TYR A 126 -4.95 9.50 17.54
N VAL A 127 -3.88 10.26 17.83
CA VAL A 127 -2.52 9.88 17.42
C VAL A 127 -2.08 8.61 18.15
N MET A 128 -2.43 8.45 19.42
CA MET A 128 -2.15 7.23 20.19
C MET A 128 -2.97 6.01 19.73
N GLU A 129 -4.20 6.20 19.27
CA GLU A 129 -4.97 5.12 18.62
C GLU A 129 -4.29 4.70 17.32
N TYR A 130 -3.97 5.67 16.46
CA TYR A 130 -3.26 5.42 15.21
C TYR A 130 -1.90 4.75 15.41
N SER A 131 -1.12 5.19 16.41
CA SER A 131 0.21 4.63 16.69
C SER A 131 0.15 3.17 17.12
N ARG A 132 -0.87 2.80 17.90
CA ARG A 132 -1.15 1.41 18.30
C ARG A 132 -1.56 0.54 17.13
N GLU A 133 -2.44 1.03 16.25
CA GLU A 133 -2.85 0.28 15.05
C GLU A 133 -1.67 0.01 14.11
N ILE A 134 -0.82 1.00 13.87
CA ILE A 134 0.39 0.84 13.06
C ILE A 134 1.40 -0.07 13.78
N GLY A 135 1.58 0.07 15.10
CA GLY A 135 2.44 -0.81 15.89
C GLY A 135 2.02 -2.29 15.81
N PHE A 136 0.71 -2.56 15.89
CA PHE A 136 0.16 -3.90 15.70
C PHE A 136 0.37 -4.44 14.28
N LEU A 137 0.25 -3.58 13.27
CA LEU A 137 0.49 -3.95 11.87
C LEU A 137 1.95 -4.32 11.59
N LEU A 138 2.89 -3.60 12.20
CA LEU A 138 4.33 -3.89 12.13
C LEU A 138 4.71 -5.15 12.91
N GLY A 139 3.90 -5.54 13.90
CA GLY A 139 3.95 -6.87 14.49
C GLY A 139 3.38 -7.93 13.53
N GLY A 140 4.02 -9.09 13.49
CA GLY A 140 3.40 -10.30 12.95
C GLY A 140 2.26 -10.76 13.85
N HIS A 141 1.44 -11.66 13.29
CA HIS A 141 0.47 -12.35 14.11
C HIS A 141 1.23 -13.13 15.18
N LYS A 142 1.02 -12.78 16.45
CA LYS A 142 1.28 -13.68 17.57
C LYS A 142 0.52 -14.98 17.27
N LEU A 143 1.20 -15.96 16.70
CA LEU A 143 0.73 -17.34 16.77
C LEU A 143 0.64 -17.64 18.25
N SER A 144 -0.60 -17.83 18.69
CA SER A 144 -0.96 -18.33 20.02
C SER A 144 0.12 -19.29 20.51
N LEU A 145 0.80 -18.92 21.59
CA LEU A 145 1.73 -19.80 22.28
C LEU A 145 0.93 -21.04 22.66
N SER A 146 1.31 -22.18 22.08
CA SER A 146 0.96 -23.48 22.59
C SER A 146 1.23 -23.51 24.09
N VAL A 147 0.19 -23.72 24.88
CA VAL A 147 0.31 -24.10 26.29
C VAL A 147 1.01 -25.46 26.31
N GLY A 148 2.33 -25.42 26.32
CA GLY A 148 3.22 -26.57 26.37
C GLY A 148 4.26 -26.31 27.45
N ILE A 149 4.43 -27.31 28.33
CA ILE A 149 5.28 -27.37 29.52
C ILE A 149 6.53 -26.48 29.39
N VAL A 150 6.65 -25.47 30.26
CA VAL A 150 7.83 -24.60 30.35
C VAL A 150 9.02 -25.44 30.79
N ASP A 151 9.98 -25.66 29.90
CA ASP A 151 11.28 -26.25 30.24
C ASP A 151 12.02 -25.31 31.21
N THR A 152 12.33 -25.80 32.40
CA THR A 152 13.02 -25.07 33.48
C THR A 152 14.37 -24.51 33.05
N LYS A 153 15.02 -25.10 32.03
CA LYS A 153 16.32 -24.67 31.50
C LYS A 153 16.24 -23.66 30.35
N THR A 154 15.04 -23.34 29.85
CA THR A 154 14.88 -22.35 28.77
C THR A 154 14.90 -20.93 29.33
N VAL A 155 16.02 -20.22 29.21
CA VAL A 155 16.15 -18.85 29.74
C VAL A 155 15.44 -17.83 28.83
N LEU A 156 15.68 -17.88 27.53
CA LEU A 156 14.97 -17.09 26.51
C LEU A 156 13.86 -17.90 25.84
N LYS A 157 12.67 -17.30 25.73
CA LYS A 157 11.59 -17.82 24.88
C LYS A 157 11.84 -17.39 23.44
N LYS A 158 11.59 -18.28 22.47
CA LYS A 158 11.55 -17.89 21.06
C LYS A 158 10.34 -17.00 20.83
N VAL A 159 10.57 -15.69 20.79
CA VAL A 159 9.60 -14.69 20.35
C VAL A 159 9.72 -14.52 18.84
N GLU A 160 8.71 -13.91 18.24
CA GLU A 160 8.75 -13.42 16.87
C GLU A 160 10.04 -12.62 16.60
N GLU A 161 10.63 -12.80 15.41
CA GLU A 161 11.85 -12.08 15.04
C GLU A 161 11.56 -10.57 14.97
N PRO A 162 12.27 -9.75 15.76
CA PRO A 162 12.07 -8.31 15.72
C PRO A 162 12.51 -7.74 14.38
N THR A 163 11.92 -6.59 14.00
CA THR A 163 12.37 -5.84 12.82
C THR A 163 12.77 -4.42 13.22
N CYS A 164 13.78 -3.87 12.56
CA CYS A 164 14.25 -2.51 12.77
C CYS A 164 13.16 -1.48 12.45
N LEU A 165 12.29 -1.76 11.48
CA LEU A 165 11.17 -0.87 11.16
C LEU A 165 10.23 -0.73 12.37
N LYS A 166 9.88 -1.84 13.02
CA LYS A 166 9.05 -1.84 14.22
C LYS A 166 9.77 -1.18 15.40
N ALA A 167 11.04 -1.51 15.60
CA ALA A 167 11.85 -0.91 16.65
C ALA A 167 11.93 0.63 16.51
N ALA A 168 12.14 1.11 15.29
CA ALA A 168 12.16 2.55 14.99
C ALA A 168 10.80 3.21 15.21
N TRP A 169 9.71 2.54 14.84
CA TRP A 169 8.35 3.03 15.10
C TRP A 169 8.09 3.18 16.60
N GLU A 170 8.44 2.18 17.40
CA GLU A 170 8.23 2.24 18.85
C GLU A 170 9.08 3.33 19.52
N LEU A 171 10.30 3.60 19.05
CA LEU A 171 11.06 4.79 19.50
C LEU A 171 10.30 6.08 19.21
N MET A 172 9.75 6.24 18.00
CA MET A 172 8.96 7.42 17.66
C MET A 172 7.72 7.57 18.55
N VAL A 173 7.07 6.46 18.89
CA VAL A 173 5.90 6.46 19.81
C VAL A 173 6.29 6.89 21.22
N ILE A 174 7.38 6.33 21.76
CA ILE A 174 7.90 6.64 23.10
C ILE A 174 8.17 8.14 23.26
N PHE A 175 8.76 8.78 22.26
CA PHE A 175 9.21 10.17 22.38
C PHE A 175 8.21 11.21 21.89
N TYR A 176 7.33 10.90 20.93
CA TYR A 176 6.46 11.90 20.30
C TYR A 176 4.96 11.65 20.46
N ALA A 177 4.52 10.43 20.73
CA ALA A 177 3.10 10.13 20.86
C ALA A 177 2.67 9.99 22.33
N ASP A 178 3.47 9.31 23.15
CA ASP A 178 3.13 8.97 24.52
C ASP A 178 3.52 10.06 25.54
N HIS A 179 2.88 11.22 25.42
CA HIS A 179 3.12 12.38 26.29
C HIS A 179 2.85 12.11 27.77
N LYS A 180 1.95 11.16 28.08
CA LYS A 180 1.57 10.78 29.45
C LYS A 180 2.69 10.01 30.15
N SER A 181 3.59 9.36 29.39
CA SER A 181 4.66 8.50 29.91
C SER A 181 6.04 9.15 29.98
N GLN A 182 6.17 10.45 29.71
CA GLN A 182 7.46 11.16 29.76
C GLN A 182 8.19 11.01 31.10
N ALA A 183 7.45 10.88 32.21
CA ALA A 183 8.03 10.71 33.53
C ALA A 183 8.77 9.36 33.73
N TRP A 184 8.54 8.38 32.85
CA TRP A 184 9.19 7.07 32.89
C TRP A 184 9.69 6.57 31.52
N THR A 185 10.05 7.49 30.61
CA THR A 185 10.74 7.15 29.35
C THR A 185 11.93 6.18 29.54
N PRO A 186 12.77 6.29 30.59
CA PRO A 186 13.82 5.31 30.84
C PRO A 186 13.32 3.86 30.96
N GLU A 187 12.16 3.65 31.57
CA GLU A 187 11.56 2.33 31.72
C GLU A 187 11.06 1.79 30.38
N GLN A 188 10.50 2.65 29.53
CA GLN A 188 10.11 2.28 28.17
C GLN A 188 11.33 1.91 27.31
N LEU A 189 12.47 2.58 27.51
CA LEU A 189 13.72 2.22 26.84
C LEU A 189 14.28 0.87 27.30
N VAL A 190 14.06 0.47 28.57
CA VAL A 190 14.41 -0.88 29.05
C VAL A 190 13.58 -1.93 28.34
N ASP A 191 12.26 -1.71 28.27
CA ASP A 191 11.34 -2.64 27.63
C ASP A 191 11.64 -2.73 26.12
N TRP A 192 11.91 -1.60 25.47
CA TRP A 192 12.36 -1.54 24.08
C TRP A 192 13.69 -2.30 23.87
N LEU A 193 14.68 -2.09 24.73
CA LEU A 193 15.95 -2.81 24.62
C LEU A 193 15.75 -4.31 24.81
N ALA A 194 14.87 -4.75 25.71
CA ALA A 194 14.55 -6.16 25.90
C ALA A 194 14.04 -6.84 24.61
N ASP A 195 13.22 -6.13 23.84
CA ASP A 195 12.60 -6.66 22.63
C ASP A 195 13.53 -6.58 21.39
N TYR A 196 14.45 -5.60 21.34
CA TYR A 196 15.22 -5.28 20.14
C TYR A 196 16.75 -5.39 20.26
N ASP A 197 17.30 -5.73 21.42
CA ASP A 197 18.76 -5.88 21.59
C ASP A 197 19.38 -6.88 20.62
N SER A 198 18.62 -7.92 20.23
CA SER A 198 19.04 -8.90 19.22
C SER A 198 19.36 -8.28 17.86
N LEU A 199 18.72 -7.16 17.47
CA LEU A 199 19.00 -6.46 16.22
C LEU A 199 20.37 -5.79 16.21
N LEU A 200 20.89 -5.44 17.39
CA LEU A 200 22.20 -4.80 17.53
C LEU A 200 23.35 -5.82 17.46
N SER A 201 23.05 -7.12 17.59
CA SER A 201 24.05 -8.19 17.63
C SER A 201 24.81 -8.43 16.32
N GLY A 202 24.30 -7.90 15.20
CA GLY A 202 24.96 -8.02 13.89
C GLY A 202 26.24 -7.20 13.75
N THR A 203 26.43 -6.15 14.56
CA THR A 203 27.58 -5.24 14.48
C THR A 203 28.55 -5.39 15.65
N GLN A 204 28.07 -5.74 16.84
CA GLN A 204 28.84 -5.87 18.08
C GLN A 204 28.23 -6.92 19.00
N PRO A 205 28.99 -7.48 19.97
CA PRO A 205 28.39 -8.31 21.01
C PRO A 205 27.36 -7.48 21.80
N THR A 206 26.24 -8.11 22.15
CA THR A 206 25.17 -7.54 22.99
C THR A 206 24.82 -8.47 24.16
N VAL A 207 24.10 -7.95 25.14
CA VAL A 207 23.57 -8.73 26.28
C VAL A 207 22.73 -9.91 25.80
N HIS A 208 21.87 -9.70 24.79
CA HIS A 208 21.09 -10.77 24.17
C HIS A 208 22.00 -11.84 23.54
N SER A 209 23.02 -11.46 22.77
CA SER A 209 23.93 -12.42 22.16
C SER A 209 24.71 -13.25 23.18
N LYS A 210 25.14 -12.62 24.29
CA LYS A 210 25.77 -13.31 25.43
C LYS A 210 24.82 -14.33 26.06
N LEU A 211 23.57 -13.93 26.29
CA LEU A 211 22.56 -14.79 26.88
C LEU A 211 22.19 -15.98 25.98
N VAL A 212 22.09 -15.76 24.67
CA VAL A 212 21.88 -16.83 23.68
C VAL A 212 23.04 -17.80 23.63
N ASN A 213 24.29 -17.31 23.67
CA ASN A 213 25.47 -18.17 23.69
C ASN A 213 25.53 -19.00 24.97
N PHE A 214 25.32 -18.37 26.13
CA PHE A 214 25.27 -19.05 27.41
C PHE A 214 24.15 -20.11 27.45
N GLN A 215 22.97 -19.82 26.89
CA GLN A 215 21.88 -20.79 26.83
C GLN A 215 22.23 -22.04 26.00
N LYS A 216 23.10 -21.94 24.99
CA LYS A 216 23.59 -23.11 24.23
C LYS A 216 24.55 -23.96 25.08
N GLU A 217 25.36 -23.33 25.90
CA GLU A 217 26.35 -23.98 26.78
C GLU A 217 25.70 -24.59 28.04
N LEU A 218 24.52 -24.10 28.44
CA LEU A 218 23.80 -24.53 29.64
C LEU A 218 23.45 -26.03 29.68
N ALA A 219 23.34 -26.68 28.52
CA ALA A 219 23.07 -28.12 28.46
C ALA A 219 24.29 -28.98 28.85
N SER A 220 25.52 -28.45 28.72
CA SER A 220 26.76 -29.17 29.01
C SER A 220 27.32 -28.96 30.42
N LEU A 221 26.83 -27.96 31.16
CA LEU A 221 27.36 -27.60 32.48
C LEU A 221 26.77 -28.49 33.60
N GLN A 222 27.65 -29.01 34.47
CA GLN A 222 27.26 -29.78 35.66
C GLN A 222 27.03 -28.89 36.90
N ALA A 223 27.95 -27.95 37.15
CA ALA A 223 27.82 -26.88 38.14
C ALA A 223 27.83 -25.56 37.39
N ILE A 224 26.72 -24.83 37.43
CA ILE A 224 26.52 -23.63 36.61
C ILE A 224 27.23 -22.43 37.27
N GLU A 225 27.29 -22.44 38.60
CA GLU A 225 27.94 -21.40 39.41
C GLU A 225 29.47 -21.34 39.29
N ASP A 226 30.09 -22.39 38.75
CA ASP A 226 31.54 -22.51 38.54
C ASP A 226 31.99 -21.89 37.22
N ASP A 227 31.04 -21.56 36.34
CA ASP A 227 31.29 -21.00 35.03
C ASP A 227 31.29 -19.46 35.09
N ASP A 228 32.34 -18.82 34.58
CA ASP A 228 32.44 -17.36 34.60
C ASP A 228 31.39 -16.70 33.67
N ASN A 229 31.02 -17.34 32.56
CA ASN A 229 30.00 -16.84 31.63
C ASN A 229 28.62 -16.78 32.28
N TYR A 230 28.33 -17.64 33.28
CA TYR A 230 27.09 -17.58 34.06
C TYR A 230 26.98 -16.25 34.82
N TRP A 231 28.01 -15.88 35.58
CA TRP A 231 28.02 -14.65 36.37
C TRP A 231 28.11 -13.39 35.51
N GLU A 232 28.85 -13.44 34.39
CA GLU A 232 28.86 -12.38 33.39
C GLU A 232 27.48 -12.17 32.76
N ALA A 233 26.78 -13.26 32.39
CA ALA A 233 25.46 -13.19 31.79
C ALA A 233 24.42 -12.62 32.77
N ILE A 234 24.39 -13.07 34.03
CA ILE A 234 23.48 -12.50 35.05
C ILE A 234 23.77 -11.01 35.26
N SER A 235 25.05 -10.66 35.36
CA SER A 235 25.49 -9.28 35.56
C SER A 235 25.09 -8.37 34.39
N SER A 236 25.25 -8.84 33.15
CA SER A 236 24.84 -8.12 31.93
C SER A 236 23.32 -7.89 31.90
N VAL A 237 22.54 -8.94 32.19
CA VAL A 237 21.06 -8.92 32.23
C VAL A 237 20.54 -8.02 33.35
N LEU A 238 21.15 -8.05 34.53
CA LEU A 238 20.80 -7.17 35.65
C LEU A 238 21.13 -5.71 35.35
N ALA A 239 22.28 -5.44 34.72
CA ALA A 239 22.71 -4.09 34.39
C ALA A 239 21.72 -3.36 33.47
N VAL A 240 21.12 -4.06 32.51
CA VAL A 240 20.08 -3.50 31.61
C VAL A 240 18.66 -3.55 32.19
N GLY A 241 18.47 -4.18 33.36
CA GLY A 241 17.21 -4.18 34.09
C GLY A 241 16.22 -5.28 33.72
N TRP A 242 16.68 -6.39 33.14
CA TRP A 242 15.87 -7.59 32.83
C TRP A 242 15.75 -8.50 34.07
N LEU A 243 15.05 -7.99 35.09
CA LEU A 243 15.03 -8.56 36.44
C LEU A 243 14.48 -9.99 36.50
N ASP A 244 13.46 -10.28 35.71
CA ASP A 244 12.82 -11.60 35.62
C ASP A 244 13.81 -12.66 35.11
N VAL A 245 14.62 -12.32 34.12
CA VAL A 245 15.65 -13.20 33.57
C VAL A 245 16.78 -13.39 34.59
N ALA A 246 17.25 -12.31 35.23
CA ALA A 246 18.31 -12.37 36.24
C ALA A 246 17.91 -13.27 37.43
N VAL A 247 16.70 -13.09 37.96
CA VAL A 247 16.18 -13.92 39.07
C VAL A 247 15.97 -15.37 38.62
N LYS A 248 15.48 -15.59 37.40
CA LYS A 248 15.37 -16.94 36.84
C LYS A 248 16.73 -17.64 36.77
N MET A 249 17.76 -16.94 36.33
CA MET A 249 19.13 -17.48 36.26
C MET A 249 19.72 -17.74 37.65
N LEU A 250 19.50 -16.86 38.63
CA LEU A 250 19.91 -17.11 40.02
C LEU A 250 19.25 -18.36 40.61
N ARG A 251 18.00 -18.62 40.25
CA ARG A 251 17.27 -19.84 40.67
C ARG A 251 17.76 -21.13 39.99
N LEU A 252 18.66 -21.04 39.00
CA LEU A 252 19.35 -22.20 38.43
C LEU A 252 20.61 -22.60 39.24
N HIS A 253 21.03 -21.78 40.21
CA HIS A 253 22.20 -22.03 41.04
C HIS A 253 22.11 -23.37 41.78
N GLY A 254 23.23 -24.11 41.89
CA GLY A 254 23.27 -25.44 42.49
C GLY A 254 22.72 -25.53 43.92
N SER A 255 22.75 -24.43 44.68
CA SER A 255 22.19 -24.34 46.03
C SER A 255 20.67 -24.59 46.13
N TYR A 256 19.91 -24.50 45.03
CA TYR A 256 18.48 -24.82 44.99
C TYR A 256 18.18 -26.31 44.76
N GLN A 257 19.21 -27.13 44.50
CA GLN A 257 19.03 -28.57 44.31
C GLN A 257 18.65 -29.23 45.64
N LEU A 258 17.54 -29.98 45.65
CA LEU A 258 16.94 -30.63 46.84
C LEU A 258 17.94 -31.50 47.64
N ASN A 259 18.92 -32.07 46.94
CA ASN A 259 19.98 -32.93 47.45
C ASN A 259 21.14 -32.17 48.14
N GLN A 260 21.18 -30.83 48.09
CA GLN A 260 22.27 -30.01 48.65
C GLN A 260 21.80 -28.94 49.66
N VAL A 261 20.49 -28.88 49.94
CA VAL A 261 19.87 -27.79 50.74
C VAL A 261 20.47 -27.68 52.15
N GLY A 262 20.91 -28.78 52.77
CA GLY A 262 21.49 -28.75 54.13
C GLY A 262 22.98 -28.40 54.22
N SER A 263 23.78 -28.62 53.17
CA SER A 263 25.22 -28.34 53.20
C SER A 263 25.59 -26.94 52.70
N ARG A 264 24.69 -26.30 51.95
CA ARG A 264 24.89 -24.99 51.31
C ARG A 264 23.84 -23.97 51.76
N GLU A 265 23.37 -24.05 53.00
CA GLU A 265 22.30 -23.17 53.53
C GLU A 265 22.67 -21.68 53.49
N ILE A 266 23.92 -21.34 53.83
CA ILE A 266 24.40 -19.94 53.83
C ILE A 266 24.46 -19.40 52.39
N GLU A 267 24.97 -20.19 51.46
CA GLU A 267 25.01 -19.85 50.03
C GLU A 267 23.60 -19.68 49.47
N ASN A 268 22.69 -20.61 49.76
CA ASN A 268 21.29 -20.51 49.37
C ASN A 268 20.65 -19.23 49.93
N GLY A 269 20.85 -18.95 51.22
CA GLY A 269 20.33 -17.74 51.87
C GLY A 269 20.84 -16.45 51.25
N LEU A 270 22.12 -16.40 50.86
CA LEU A 270 22.70 -15.25 50.16
C LEU A 270 22.13 -15.10 48.74
N VAL A 271 22.03 -16.20 47.98
CA VAL A 271 21.46 -16.19 46.63
C VAL A 271 19.99 -15.75 46.67
N GLU A 272 19.19 -16.27 47.60
CA GLU A 272 17.79 -15.90 47.78
C GLU A 272 17.65 -14.44 48.24
N ALA A 273 18.50 -13.97 49.16
CA ALA A 273 18.48 -12.57 49.59
C ALA A 273 18.75 -11.61 48.42
N VAL A 274 19.73 -11.92 47.57
CA VAL A 274 20.01 -11.13 46.36
C VAL A 274 18.86 -11.25 45.35
N ALA A 275 18.30 -12.43 45.14
CA ALA A 275 17.15 -12.62 44.25
C ALA A 275 15.91 -11.83 44.71
N VAL A 276 15.65 -11.74 46.02
CA VAL A 276 14.59 -10.91 46.59
C VAL A 276 14.86 -9.42 46.40
N LEU A 277 16.11 -8.97 46.60
CA LEU A 277 16.48 -7.56 46.36
C LEU A 277 16.27 -7.18 44.89
N ILE A 278 16.70 -8.03 43.95
CA ILE A 278 16.46 -7.82 42.51
C ILE A 278 14.97 -7.80 42.20
N SER A 279 14.20 -8.76 42.76
CA SER A 279 12.75 -8.85 42.54
C SER A 279 11.97 -7.63 43.05
N LYS A 280 12.52 -6.94 44.06
CA LYS A 280 11.93 -5.74 44.69
C LYS A 280 12.56 -4.43 44.24
N MET A 281 13.36 -4.43 43.17
CA MET A 281 13.93 -3.21 42.63
C MET A 281 12.80 -2.20 42.31
N PRO A 282 12.84 -0.98 42.88
CA PRO A 282 11.82 0.04 42.59
C PRO A 282 11.89 0.48 41.13
N ARG A 283 10.73 0.57 40.47
CA ARG A 283 10.57 0.99 39.06
C ARG A 283 9.55 2.12 38.98
N MET A 284 9.88 3.18 38.26
CA MET A 284 8.99 4.33 38.10
C MET A 284 8.02 4.05 36.95
N ARG A 285 6.81 3.55 37.19
CA ARG A 285 5.85 3.17 36.12
C ARG A 285 4.42 3.10 36.64
N LEU A 286 3.44 3.22 35.74
CA LEU A 286 2.01 3.11 36.08
C LEU A 286 1.52 1.66 36.21
N GLU A 287 2.01 0.75 35.36
CA GLU A 287 1.56 -0.65 35.33
C GLU A 287 2.72 -1.59 34.95
N LEU A 288 2.66 -2.84 35.40
CA LEU A 288 3.58 -3.92 35.04
C LEU A 288 2.87 -4.94 34.17
N ALA A 289 3.51 -5.32 33.06
CA ALA A 289 3.08 -6.48 32.30
C ALA A 289 3.13 -7.76 33.17
N PRO A 290 2.17 -8.68 33.00
CA PRO A 290 2.12 -9.90 33.81
C PRO A 290 3.41 -10.70 33.66
N GLY A 291 4.06 -11.00 34.78
CA GLY A 291 5.31 -11.77 34.85
C GLY A 291 6.60 -10.94 34.92
N LYS A 292 6.53 -9.60 34.83
CA LYS A 292 7.68 -8.72 35.08
C LYS A 292 7.87 -8.50 36.60
N LEU A 293 9.13 -8.47 37.04
CA LEU A 293 9.51 -8.22 38.44
C LEU A 293 9.80 -6.73 38.69
N GLY A 294 9.80 -6.33 39.97
CA GLY A 294 10.01 -4.95 40.44
C GLY A 294 8.80 -4.38 41.19
N GLU A 295 9.04 -3.45 42.12
CA GLU A 295 7.99 -2.70 42.82
C GLU A 295 7.71 -1.40 42.07
N TYR A 296 6.46 -1.16 41.66
CA TYR A 296 6.10 -0.02 40.83
C TYR A 296 5.67 1.20 41.67
N PHE A 297 6.06 2.38 41.19
CA PHE A 297 5.70 3.65 41.80
C PHE A 297 5.28 4.63 40.70
N GLY A 298 4.06 5.17 40.82
CA GLY A 298 3.52 6.14 39.86
C GLY A 298 3.91 7.58 40.17
N THR A 299 4.37 7.87 41.39
CA THR A 299 4.77 9.23 41.80
C THR A 299 6.27 9.28 42.12
N LYS A 300 6.89 10.40 41.73
CA LYS A 300 8.32 10.63 41.97
C LYS A 300 8.71 10.58 43.45
N PRO A 301 7.95 11.19 44.39
CA PRO A 301 8.29 11.11 45.82
C PRO A 301 8.26 9.68 46.37
N ASP A 302 7.25 8.90 46.02
CA ASP A 302 7.11 7.52 46.50
C ASP A 302 8.24 6.64 45.96
N PHE A 303 8.58 6.81 44.68
CA PHE A 303 9.72 6.14 44.07
C PHE A 303 11.02 6.47 44.80
N ILE A 304 11.33 7.75 45.05
CA ILE A 304 12.58 8.16 45.70
C ILE A 304 12.71 7.51 47.08
N LYS A 305 11.64 7.56 47.87
CA LYS A 305 11.61 6.95 49.20
C LYS A 305 11.85 5.44 49.14
N ALA A 306 11.21 4.75 48.20
CA ALA A 306 11.40 3.31 48.01
C ALA A 306 12.81 2.98 47.51
N TRP A 307 13.33 3.76 46.57
CA TRP A 307 14.67 3.63 45.99
C TRP A 307 15.77 3.78 47.03
N GLU A 308 15.70 4.82 47.87
CA GLU A 308 16.66 5.03 48.96
C GLU A 308 16.59 3.91 50.01
N LYS A 309 15.38 3.48 50.38
CA LYS A 309 15.18 2.36 51.30
C LYS A 309 15.77 1.06 50.75
N TRP A 310 15.50 0.77 49.48
CA TRP A 310 16.01 -0.42 48.78
C TRP A 310 17.53 -0.41 48.70
N ARG A 311 18.17 0.71 48.32
CA ARG A 311 19.63 0.85 48.35
C ARG A 311 20.20 0.68 49.76
N GLY A 312 19.52 1.18 50.79
CA GLY A 312 19.91 0.95 52.18
C GLY A 312 19.90 -0.53 52.58
N GLN A 313 18.95 -1.33 52.07
CA GLN A 313 18.93 -2.78 52.28
C GLN A 313 20.08 -3.48 51.58
N ILE A 314 20.44 -3.05 50.37
CA ILE A 314 21.60 -3.57 49.63
C ILE A 314 22.89 -3.29 50.40
N SER A 315 23.11 -2.05 50.83
CA SER A 315 24.31 -1.69 51.61
C SER A 315 24.39 -2.46 52.94
N LYS A 316 23.25 -2.74 53.58
CA LYS A 316 23.21 -3.56 54.79
C LYS A 316 23.63 -5.00 54.51
N LEU A 317 23.19 -5.59 53.39
CA LEU A 317 23.60 -6.92 52.98
C LEU A 317 25.09 -6.96 52.60
N ASP A 318 25.58 -5.96 51.85
CA ASP A 318 26.99 -5.86 51.43
C ASP A 318 27.96 -5.84 52.63
N CYS A 319 27.56 -5.19 53.73
CA CYS A 319 28.32 -5.15 54.98
C CYS A 319 28.08 -6.34 55.93
N SER A 320 27.32 -7.36 55.53
CA SER A 320 26.95 -8.47 56.42
C SER A 320 28.10 -9.46 56.68
N ALA A 321 28.11 -10.07 57.86
CA ALA A 321 29.10 -11.10 58.22
C ALA A 321 28.91 -12.43 57.43
N PHE A 322 27.75 -12.63 56.82
CA PHE A 322 27.41 -13.84 56.06
C PHE A 322 28.35 -14.06 54.86
N TRP A 323 28.98 -13.00 54.31
CA TRP A 323 29.96 -13.15 53.23
C TRP A 323 31.22 -13.91 53.61
N VAL A 324 31.64 -13.84 54.88
CA VAL A 324 32.83 -14.56 55.36
C VAL A 324 32.52 -16.05 55.52
N GLN A 325 31.26 -16.38 55.78
CA GLN A 325 30.75 -17.74 55.98
C GLN A 325 30.34 -18.44 54.68
N CYS A 326 30.47 -17.75 53.54
CA CYS A 326 30.23 -18.30 52.21
C CYS A 326 31.54 -18.92 51.70
N ASP A 327 31.60 -20.25 51.67
CA ASP A 327 32.78 -21.01 51.28
C ASP A 327 32.99 -20.99 49.76
N HIS A 328 31.91 -21.01 48.96
CA HIS A 328 32.02 -20.94 47.51
C HIS A 328 32.47 -19.56 47.01
N ARG A 329 33.73 -19.50 46.56
CA ARG A 329 34.38 -18.24 46.14
C ARG A 329 33.67 -17.56 44.97
N GLN A 330 33.33 -18.29 43.91
CA GLN A 330 32.70 -17.72 42.71
C GLN A 330 31.29 -17.20 43.02
N THR A 331 30.52 -17.91 43.85
CA THR A 331 29.21 -17.42 44.31
C THR A 331 29.33 -16.15 45.13
N ARG A 332 30.30 -16.09 46.05
CA ARG A 332 30.55 -14.88 46.84
C ARG A 332 30.95 -13.69 45.97
N GLU A 333 31.88 -13.86 45.04
CA GLU A 333 32.36 -12.79 44.15
C GLU A 333 31.26 -12.36 43.17
N GLY A 334 30.56 -13.32 42.57
CA GLY A 334 29.45 -13.09 41.66
C GLY A 334 28.30 -12.31 42.31
N LEU A 335 27.82 -12.75 43.49
CA LEU A 335 26.75 -12.04 44.21
C LEU A 335 27.17 -10.63 44.65
N LYS A 336 28.42 -10.43 45.07
CA LYS A 336 28.95 -9.09 45.39
C LYS A 336 28.96 -8.19 44.16
N ASN A 337 29.36 -8.71 42.99
CA ASN A 337 29.28 -7.95 41.75
C ASN A 337 27.84 -7.50 41.44
N LEU A 338 26.84 -8.39 41.64
CA LEU A 338 25.43 -8.03 41.48
C LEU A 338 24.99 -6.91 42.44
N LEU A 339 25.45 -6.94 43.71
CA LEU A 339 25.18 -5.84 44.65
C LEU A 339 25.77 -4.51 44.17
N GLN A 340 27.00 -4.53 43.67
CA GLN A 340 27.65 -3.31 43.18
C GLN A 340 26.98 -2.75 41.92
N ILE A 341 26.42 -3.61 41.06
CA ILE A 341 25.57 -3.20 39.92
C ILE A 341 24.32 -2.48 40.44
N MET A 342 23.59 -3.07 41.39
CA MET A 342 22.39 -2.45 41.98
C MET A 342 22.69 -1.14 42.73
N LEU A 343 23.90 -1.00 43.28
CA LEU A 343 24.37 0.25 43.88
C LEU A 343 24.82 1.30 42.86
N GLY A 344 24.90 0.97 41.57
CA GLY A 344 25.23 1.90 40.50
C GLY A 344 26.74 2.16 40.34
N ASN A 345 27.59 1.16 40.58
CA ASN A 345 29.04 1.30 40.37
C ASN A 345 29.36 1.44 38.87
N ALA A 346 29.64 2.67 38.44
CA ALA A 346 29.87 3.04 37.03
C ALA A 346 30.94 2.18 36.31
N ASN A 347 32.02 1.81 37.00
CA ASN A 347 33.09 1.01 36.40
C ASN A 347 32.60 -0.42 36.09
N ILE A 348 31.85 -1.01 37.02
CA ILE A 348 31.27 -2.34 36.83
C ILE A 348 30.21 -2.30 35.74
N LEU A 349 29.30 -1.31 35.75
CA LEU A 349 28.29 -1.15 34.70
C LEU A 349 28.93 -1.04 33.30
N SER A 350 30.02 -0.29 33.18
CA SER A 350 30.78 -0.19 31.93
C SER A 350 31.43 -1.52 31.53
N SER A 351 31.93 -2.32 32.49
CA SER A 351 32.54 -3.61 32.18
C SER A 351 31.53 -4.69 31.75
N VAL A 352 30.33 -4.70 32.35
CA VAL A 352 29.33 -5.77 32.12
C VAL A 352 28.42 -5.49 30.92
N THR A 353 28.34 -4.24 30.46
CA THR A 353 27.63 -3.87 29.23
C THR A 353 28.55 -3.92 28.02
N CYS A 354 27.98 -4.24 26.86
CA CYS A 354 28.69 -4.43 25.60
C CYS A 354 28.49 -3.24 24.67
N HIS A 355 27.24 -2.77 24.53
CA HIS A 355 26.87 -1.68 23.63
C HIS A 355 26.56 -0.39 24.40
N TRP A 356 26.80 0.79 23.78
CA TRP A 356 26.59 2.08 24.45
C TRP A 356 25.14 2.29 24.90
N MET A 357 24.17 1.73 24.17
CA MET A 357 22.74 1.80 24.52
C MET A 357 22.44 1.01 25.80
N GLU A 358 23.04 -0.16 25.97
CA GLU A 358 22.93 -0.97 27.20
C GLU A 358 23.51 -0.20 28.39
N LEU A 359 24.67 0.42 28.20
CA LEU A 359 25.30 1.29 29.21
C LEU A 359 24.45 2.51 29.53
N HIS A 360 23.83 3.12 28.51
CA HIS A 360 22.96 4.27 28.65
C HIS A 360 21.74 3.93 29.52
N VAL A 361 21.03 2.85 29.20
CA VAL A 361 19.91 2.34 30.00
C VAL A 361 20.35 2.01 31.42
N SER A 362 21.52 1.37 31.57
CA SER A 362 22.06 1.01 32.88
C SER A 362 22.32 2.23 33.77
N TYR A 363 22.85 3.32 33.19
CA TYR A 363 23.05 4.58 33.91
C TYR A 363 21.72 5.23 34.30
N LEU A 364 20.73 5.19 33.42
CA LEU A 364 19.40 5.70 33.72
C LEU A 364 18.75 4.93 34.86
N LEU A 365 18.88 3.60 34.89
CA LEU A 365 18.29 2.78 35.95
C LEU A 365 19.00 2.93 37.30
N HIS A 366 20.32 2.70 37.33
CA HIS A 366 21.03 2.49 38.60
C HIS A 366 21.68 3.75 39.17
N ILE A 367 21.92 4.78 38.36
CA ILE A 367 22.62 6.01 38.77
C ILE A 367 21.71 7.24 38.72
N ARG A 368 20.99 7.44 37.61
CA ARG A 368 20.21 8.65 37.33
C ARG A 368 18.79 8.33 36.84
N PRO A 369 17.90 7.82 37.71
CA PRO A 369 16.51 7.51 37.37
C PRO A 369 15.71 8.75 36.94
N PHE A 370 16.19 9.95 37.29
CA PHE A 370 15.60 11.22 36.88
C PHE A 370 16.56 11.98 35.98
N THR A 371 16.38 11.86 34.68
CA THR A 371 17.07 12.71 33.70
C THR A 371 16.16 13.87 33.31
N MET A 372 16.64 15.11 33.45
CA MET A 372 15.85 16.30 33.15
C MET A 372 15.92 16.66 31.66
N GLY A 373 15.00 16.13 30.85
CA GLY A 373 14.87 16.47 29.43
C GLY A 373 15.81 15.73 28.47
N LEU A 374 15.53 15.83 27.16
CA LEU A 374 16.22 15.07 26.10
C LEU A 374 17.68 15.49 25.95
N GLU A 375 18.01 16.78 26.15
CA GLU A 375 19.40 17.26 26.07
C GLU A 375 20.30 16.57 27.12
N ASN A 376 19.81 16.34 28.34
CA ASN A 376 20.58 15.62 29.35
C ASN A 376 20.70 14.12 29.02
N MET A 377 19.68 13.52 28.43
CA MET A 377 19.74 12.14 27.92
C MET A 377 20.77 12.03 26.77
N LYS A 378 20.79 13.00 25.85
CA LYS A 378 21.76 13.09 24.77
C LYS A 378 23.20 13.21 25.28
N ASN A 379 23.44 14.11 26.22
CA ASN A 379 24.75 14.28 26.85
C ASN A 379 25.22 13.01 27.56
N LEU A 380 24.31 12.28 28.19
CA LEU A 380 24.61 10.98 28.78
C LEU A 380 24.92 9.93 27.70
N ALA A 381 24.13 9.85 26.63
CA ALA A 381 24.36 8.94 25.51
C ALA A 381 25.73 9.17 24.86
N GLN A 382 26.11 10.43 24.62
CA GLN A 382 27.43 10.80 24.09
C GLN A 382 28.57 10.34 25.00
N LYS A 383 28.42 10.45 26.32
CA LYS A 383 29.40 9.91 27.28
C LYS A 383 29.48 8.39 27.19
N CYS A 384 28.35 7.69 27.13
CA CYS A 384 28.33 6.23 26.97
C CYS A 384 29.02 5.80 25.67
N MET A 385 28.85 6.54 24.57
CA MET A 385 29.54 6.29 23.30
C MET A 385 31.06 6.51 23.39
N GLN A 386 31.55 7.42 24.23
CA GLN A 386 32.98 7.57 24.47
C GLN A 386 33.57 6.36 25.18
N PHE A 387 32.83 5.75 26.11
CA PHE A 387 33.23 4.52 26.80
C PHE A 387 33.09 3.27 25.93
N LYS A 388 32.10 3.25 25.03
CA LYS A 388 31.79 2.13 24.12
C LYS A 388 31.68 2.64 22.68
N PRO A 389 32.81 2.98 22.03
CA PRO A 389 32.80 3.49 20.68
C PRO A 389 32.30 2.44 19.69
N VAL A 390 31.48 2.87 18.73
CA VAL A 390 30.95 2.00 17.68
C VAL A 390 31.58 2.37 16.36
N SER A 391 32.18 1.39 15.68
CA SER A 391 32.88 1.60 14.41
C SER A 391 31.93 1.94 13.26
N CYS A 392 30.69 1.46 13.30
CA CYS A 392 29.64 1.76 12.33
C CYS A 392 28.31 2.00 13.06
N PRO A 393 27.73 3.20 12.99
CA PRO A 393 26.52 3.50 13.75
C PRO A 393 25.31 2.76 13.14
N HIS A 394 24.66 1.92 13.94
CA HIS A 394 23.45 1.21 13.55
C HIS A 394 22.30 2.20 13.27
N LYS A 395 21.46 1.92 12.27
CA LYS A 395 20.36 2.81 11.83
C LYS A 395 19.34 3.20 12.92
N LEU A 396 19.13 2.34 13.91
CA LEU A 396 18.29 2.64 15.07
C LEU A 396 18.95 3.66 16.01
N MET A 397 20.28 3.58 16.14
CA MET A 397 21.06 4.42 17.03
C MET A 397 21.20 5.83 16.47
N THR A 398 21.39 5.97 15.16
CA THR A 398 21.35 7.26 14.46
C THR A 398 19.98 7.94 14.61
N LEU A 399 18.88 7.18 14.47
CA LEU A 399 17.53 7.70 14.70
C LEU A 399 17.36 8.18 16.15
N LEU A 400 17.71 7.35 17.13
CA LEU A 400 17.61 7.70 18.56
C LEU A 400 18.41 8.97 18.88
N LEU A 401 19.63 9.11 18.35
CA LEU A 401 20.43 10.33 18.54
C LEU A 401 19.78 11.56 17.91
N GLY A 402 19.12 11.41 16.75
CA GLY A 402 18.33 12.47 16.14
C GLY A 402 17.16 12.90 17.02
N ILE A 403 16.45 11.93 17.62
CA ILE A 403 15.34 12.17 18.55
C ILE A 403 15.82 12.90 19.81
N LEU A 404 16.89 12.39 20.45
CA LEU A 404 17.49 13.01 21.62
C LEU A 404 18.06 14.41 21.33
N GLY A 405 18.40 14.69 20.06
CA GLY A 405 18.83 16.00 19.59
C GLY A 405 17.72 17.00 19.31
N GLU A 406 16.44 16.61 19.48
CA GLU A 406 15.26 17.44 19.24
C GLU A 406 15.22 18.10 17.85
N ASN A 407 15.84 17.47 16.84
CA ASN A 407 15.90 18.01 15.48
C ASN A 407 14.98 17.23 14.53
N THR A 408 13.79 17.77 14.29
CA THR A 408 12.77 17.18 13.40
C THR A 408 13.29 16.89 12.00
N GLU A 409 14.11 17.76 11.41
CA GLU A 409 14.64 17.56 10.06
C GLU A 409 15.63 16.39 10.00
N VAL A 410 16.50 16.27 11.02
CA VAL A 410 17.43 15.14 11.13
C VAL A 410 16.67 13.82 11.34
N VAL A 411 15.63 13.82 12.18
CA VAL A 411 14.78 12.65 12.38
C VAL A 411 14.09 12.22 11.08
N LEU A 412 13.51 13.15 10.32
CA LEU A 412 12.88 12.84 9.03
C LEU A 412 13.90 12.35 7.99
N ALA A 413 15.08 12.96 7.93
CA ALA A 413 16.16 12.55 7.03
C ALA A 413 16.62 11.12 7.34
N GLU A 414 16.78 10.79 8.63
CA GLU A 414 17.18 9.46 9.07
C GLU A 414 16.07 8.42 8.83
N CYS A 415 14.81 8.77 9.09
CA CYS A 415 13.65 7.95 8.71
C CYS A 415 13.65 7.64 7.21
N SER A 416 13.93 8.63 6.36
CA SER A 416 13.94 8.49 4.91
C SER A 416 15.08 7.59 4.44
N ARG A 417 16.29 7.87 4.94
CA ARG A 417 17.52 7.18 4.56
C ARG A 417 17.54 5.72 5.00
N SER A 418 17.07 5.45 6.22
CA SER A 418 17.27 4.15 6.88
C SER A 418 16.03 3.25 6.86
N PHE A 419 14.83 3.80 6.69
CA PHE A 419 13.57 3.05 6.78
C PHE A 419 12.63 3.31 5.58
N GLY A 420 12.99 4.25 4.72
CA GLY A 420 12.31 4.53 3.45
C GLY A 420 11.08 5.44 3.57
N PRO A 421 10.44 5.77 2.42
CA PRO A 421 9.39 6.79 2.36
C PRO A 421 8.13 6.48 3.16
N TRP A 422 7.82 5.21 3.38
CA TRP A 422 6.69 4.80 4.24
C TRP A 422 6.90 5.34 5.66
N MET A 423 8.06 5.08 6.25
CA MET A 423 8.35 5.48 7.63
C MET A 423 8.22 6.99 7.81
N VAL A 424 8.76 7.79 6.87
CA VAL A 424 8.73 9.25 6.98
C VAL A 424 7.31 9.81 6.97
N VAL A 425 6.46 9.32 6.06
CA VAL A 425 5.07 9.78 5.96
C VAL A 425 4.30 9.50 7.24
N HIS A 426 4.47 8.30 7.80
CA HIS A 426 3.76 7.89 9.00
C HIS A 426 4.36 8.54 10.27
N ALA A 427 5.68 8.73 10.33
CA ALA A 427 6.40 9.40 11.41
C ALA A 427 6.10 10.90 11.49
N ALA A 428 5.86 11.57 10.35
CA ALA A 428 5.47 12.97 10.32
C ALA A 428 4.18 13.25 11.12
N GLU A 429 3.24 12.30 11.12
CA GLU A 429 2.01 12.42 11.93
C GLU A 429 2.30 12.38 13.44
N LEU A 430 3.28 11.59 13.87
CA LEU A 430 3.71 11.52 15.27
C LEU A 430 4.50 12.77 15.66
N LEU A 431 5.39 13.25 14.79
CA LEU A 431 6.19 14.45 15.04
C LEU A 431 5.34 15.72 15.15
N ALA A 432 4.28 15.81 14.37
CA ALA A 432 3.30 16.89 14.50
C ALA A 432 2.52 16.80 15.82
N ALA A 433 2.39 15.61 16.42
CA ALA A 433 1.59 15.40 17.62
C ALA A 433 2.27 15.98 18.87
N GLY A 434 1.86 17.18 19.27
CA GLY A 434 2.24 17.77 20.55
C GLY A 434 3.50 18.63 20.54
N ASN A 435 4.14 18.83 19.37
CA ASN A 435 5.22 19.80 19.22
C ASN A 435 4.84 20.88 18.18
N THR A 436 4.44 22.05 18.68
CA THR A 436 4.05 23.20 17.84
C THR A 436 5.15 23.63 16.88
N GLN A 437 6.43 23.55 17.27
CA GLN A 437 7.54 23.91 16.39
C GLN A 437 7.72 22.90 15.26
N ALA A 438 7.61 21.61 15.55
CA ALA A 438 7.67 20.57 14.54
C ALA A 438 6.48 20.66 13.57
N GLU A 439 5.29 20.95 14.08
CA GLU A 439 4.09 21.16 13.27
C GLU A 439 4.25 22.36 12.31
N ILE A 440 4.70 23.52 12.82
CA ILE A 440 4.97 24.69 11.98
C ILE A 440 5.97 24.32 10.89
N LEU A 441 7.08 23.68 11.25
CA LEU A 441 8.12 23.28 10.31
C LEU A 441 7.62 22.31 9.23
N LEU A 442 6.74 21.38 9.58
CA LEU A 442 6.18 20.37 8.68
C LEU A 442 5.14 20.95 7.72
N HIS A 443 4.38 21.95 8.15
CA HIS A 443 3.30 22.58 7.40
C HIS A 443 3.70 23.86 6.66
N GLU A 444 4.80 24.50 7.06
CA GLU A 444 5.31 25.69 6.40
C GLU A 444 5.66 25.40 4.93
N GLU A 445 5.17 26.27 4.04
CA GLU A 445 5.43 26.17 2.62
C GLU A 445 6.81 26.73 2.30
N ARG A 446 7.64 25.93 1.62
CA ARG A 446 9.00 26.36 1.28
C ARG A 446 9.15 26.65 -0.20
N HIS A 447 9.66 27.83 -0.55
CA HIS A 447 9.85 28.25 -1.94
C HIS A 447 10.82 27.34 -2.70
N ASN A 448 11.87 26.85 -2.05
CA ASN A 448 12.84 25.91 -2.62
C ASN A 448 12.22 24.53 -2.95
N LEU A 449 11.09 24.18 -2.34
CA LEU A 449 10.32 22.96 -2.65
C LEU A 449 9.25 23.18 -3.72
N GLY A 450 9.18 24.38 -4.32
CA GLY A 450 8.11 24.73 -5.25
C GLY A 450 6.81 25.11 -4.53
N GLY A 451 6.92 25.64 -3.31
CA GLY A 451 5.80 26.15 -2.52
C GLY A 451 4.95 25.07 -1.85
N ILE A 452 5.48 23.85 -1.68
CA ILE A 452 4.85 22.80 -0.89
C ILE A 452 5.52 22.69 0.49
N SER A 453 4.84 22.03 1.42
CA SER A 453 5.37 21.75 2.74
C SER A 453 6.22 20.48 2.77
N MET A 454 6.99 20.29 3.84
CA MET A 454 7.77 19.06 4.05
C MET A 454 6.86 17.83 4.19
N GLU A 455 5.72 17.96 4.88
CA GLU A 455 4.71 16.89 4.96
C GLU A 455 4.20 16.48 3.57
N GLU A 456 3.82 17.46 2.75
CA GLU A 456 3.33 17.21 1.40
C GLU A 456 4.41 16.58 0.51
N LEU A 457 5.66 17.05 0.58
CA LEU A 457 6.77 16.47 -0.16
C LEU A 457 6.91 14.96 0.10
N HIS A 458 6.97 14.55 1.37
CA HIS A 458 7.16 13.14 1.71
C HIS A 458 5.96 12.28 1.33
N ARG A 459 4.73 12.81 1.46
CA ARG A 459 3.52 12.12 0.98
C ARG A 459 3.53 11.94 -0.54
N LEU A 460 3.94 12.95 -1.30
CA LEU A 460 4.08 12.86 -2.75
C LEU A 460 5.13 11.82 -3.15
N VAL A 461 6.29 11.81 -2.48
CA VAL A 461 7.35 10.81 -2.73
C VAL A 461 6.83 9.40 -2.45
N TYR A 462 6.21 9.16 -1.29
CA TYR A 462 5.68 7.84 -0.97
C TYR A 462 4.55 7.42 -1.92
N ALA A 463 3.65 8.34 -2.27
CA ALA A 463 2.63 8.08 -3.26
C ALA A 463 3.24 7.70 -4.63
N GLN A 464 4.32 8.34 -5.06
CA GLN A 464 5.04 7.96 -6.29
C GLN A 464 5.61 6.54 -6.19
N VAL A 465 6.20 6.15 -5.05
CA VAL A 465 6.68 4.78 -4.81
C VAL A 465 5.53 3.78 -4.93
N LEU A 466 4.38 4.05 -4.30
CA LEU A 466 3.18 3.20 -4.40
C LEU A 466 2.69 3.10 -5.85
N SER A 467 2.66 4.22 -6.55
CA SER A 467 2.19 4.35 -7.93
C SER A 467 3.06 3.61 -8.95
N SER A 468 4.31 3.37 -8.58
CA SER A 468 5.30 2.74 -9.43
C SER A 468 5.06 1.23 -9.61
N HIS A 469 4.30 0.60 -8.71
CA HIS A 469 4.11 -0.84 -8.66
C HIS A 469 2.64 -1.26 -8.91
N ALA A 470 2.45 -2.30 -9.72
CA ALA A 470 1.14 -2.73 -10.23
C ALA A 470 0.15 -3.20 -9.15
N LEU A 471 0.66 -3.63 -7.99
CA LEU A 471 -0.16 -4.12 -6.90
C LEU A 471 -0.45 -3.07 -5.83
N THR A 472 0.24 -1.92 -5.80
CA THR A 472 0.11 -0.93 -4.71
C THR A 472 -0.35 0.43 -5.20
N TRP A 473 -0.41 0.68 -6.52
CA TRP A 473 -0.89 1.96 -7.05
C TRP A 473 -2.30 2.34 -6.60
N GLN A 474 -3.15 1.36 -6.24
CA GLN A 474 -4.54 1.57 -5.84
C GLN A 474 -4.67 2.31 -4.50
N ILE A 475 -3.65 2.23 -3.65
CA ILE A 475 -3.62 2.92 -2.35
C ILE A 475 -2.91 4.28 -2.41
N GLY A 476 -2.15 4.55 -3.47
CA GLY A 476 -1.52 5.86 -3.72
C GLY A 476 -2.49 7.06 -3.69
N PRO A 477 -3.71 6.98 -4.29
CA PRO A 477 -4.68 8.06 -4.27
C PRO A 477 -5.03 8.60 -2.87
N ILE A 478 -5.00 7.75 -1.84
CA ILE A 478 -5.37 8.13 -0.47
C ILE A 478 -4.35 9.13 0.09
N TYR A 479 -3.06 8.86 -0.09
CA TYR A 479 -1.98 9.78 0.29
C TYR A 479 -1.97 11.04 -0.59
N LEU A 480 -2.28 10.93 -1.89
CA LEU A 480 -2.36 12.08 -2.79
C LEU A 480 -3.53 13.01 -2.43
N ALA A 481 -4.65 12.47 -1.98
CA ALA A 481 -5.80 13.27 -1.58
C ALA A 481 -5.57 14.04 -0.27
N SER A 482 -4.68 13.55 0.59
CA SER A 482 -4.23 14.24 1.81
C SER A 482 -3.21 15.36 1.54
N CYS A 483 -2.82 15.61 0.29
CA CYS A 483 -1.91 16.70 -0.08
C CYS A 483 -2.70 17.93 -0.52
N THR A 484 -2.35 19.12 -0.04
CA THR A 484 -3.14 20.35 -0.22
C THR A 484 -2.93 21.02 -1.59
N LYS A 485 -1.75 20.89 -2.21
CA LYS A 485 -1.43 21.61 -3.46
C LYS A 485 -1.31 20.70 -4.68
N GLN A 486 -0.32 19.82 -4.69
CA GLN A 486 0.10 19.08 -5.88
C GLN A 486 -0.53 17.69 -6.00
N GLY A 487 -1.06 17.14 -4.91
CA GLY A 487 -1.59 15.77 -4.86
C GLY A 487 -2.66 15.47 -5.91
N MET A 488 -3.65 16.35 -6.06
CA MET A 488 -4.73 16.18 -7.04
C MET A 488 -4.25 16.25 -8.49
N ALA A 489 -3.23 17.06 -8.79
CA ALA A 489 -2.63 17.10 -10.12
C ALA A 489 -1.89 15.78 -10.42
N LEU A 490 -1.13 15.27 -9.45
CA LEU A 490 -0.41 14.01 -9.58
C LEU A 490 -1.36 12.81 -9.67
N LEU A 491 -2.48 12.81 -8.95
CA LEU A 491 -3.52 11.79 -9.06
C LEU A 491 -4.11 11.73 -10.48
N LYS A 492 -4.37 12.88 -11.11
CA LYS A 492 -4.83 12.92 -12.51
C LYS A 492 -3.80 12.29 -13.45
N ILE A 493 -2.52 12.61 -13.27
CA ILE A 493 -1.42 12.04 -14.08
C ILE A 493 -1.34 10.53 -13.89
N LEU A 494 -1.43 10.07 -12.64
CA LEU A 494 -1.43 8.65 -12.29
C LEU A 494 -2.53 7.89 -13.02
N LEU A 495 -3.76 8.40 -12.96
CA LEU A 495 -4.92 7.78 -13.59
C LEU A 495 -4.73 7.68 -15.11
N TYR A 496 -4.20 8.71 -15.77
CA TYR A 496 -3.91 8.66 -17.21
C TYR A 496 -2.80 7.67 -17.60
N LYS A 497 -1.88 7.34 -16.68
CA LYS A 497 -0.79 6.39 -16.93
C LYS A 497 -1.21 4.92 -16.75
N GLN A 498 -2.38 4.65 -16.16
CA GLN A 498 -2.86 3.29 -15.95
C GLN A 498 -3.25 2.60 -17.27
N PRO A 499 -3.06 1.27 -17.37
CA PRO A 499 -3.42 0.53 -18.59
C PRO A 499 -4.94 0.47 -18.78
N MET A 500 -5.43 1.11 -19.85
CA MET A 500 -6.87 1.24 -20.15
C MET A 500 -7.49 0.03 -20.86
N HIS A 501 -6.68 -0.97 -21.21
CA HIS A 501 -7.10 -2.13 -21.99
C HIS A 501 -7.71 -3.23 -21.13
N HIS A 502 -7.46 -3.19 -19.82
CA HIS A 502 -7.97 -4.16 -18.85
C HIS A 502 -9.21 -3.59 -18.16
N ASN A 503 -10.38 -4.17 -18.42
CA ASN A 503 -11.65 -3.69 -17.86
C ASN A 503 -11.65 -3.62 -16.33
N GLN A 504 -11.01 -4.58 -15.64
CA GLN A 504 -10.92 -4.57 -14.17
C GLN A 504 -10.16 -3.34 -13.63
N ILE A 505 -9.05 -2.96 -14.28
CA ILE A 505 -8.26 -1.80 -13.89
C ILE A 505 -9.02 -0.51 -14.20
N LEU A 506 -9.71 -0.47 -15.34
CA LEU A 506 -10.53 0.67 -15.74
C LEU A 506 -11.69 0.92 -14.75
N LEU A 507 -12.40 -0.13 -14.32
CA LEU A 507 -13.47 -0.01 -13.33
C LEU A 507 -12.95 0.54 -12.00
N LYS A 508 -11.80 0.05 -11.52
CA LYS A 508 -11.15 0.60 -10.31
C LYS A 508 -10.79 2.09 -10.47
N ASN A 509 -10.24 2.47 -11.63
CA ASN A 509 -9.92 3.86 -11.91
C ASN A 509 -11.16 4.77 -11.94
N ILE A 510 -12.26 4.29 -12.51
CA ILE A 510 -13.54 5.01 -12.55
C ILE A 510 -14.06 5.21 -11.13
N GLU A 511 -13.95 4.20 -10.27
CA GLU A 511 -14.37 4.30 -8.89
C GLU A 511 -13.50 5.29 -8.10
N ILE A 512 -12.18 5.27 -8.28
CA ILE A 512 -11.28 6.30 -7.72
C ILE A 512 -11.68 7.70 -8.23
N CYS A 513 -11.98 7.85 -9.52
CA CYS A 513 -12.46 9.12 -10.05
C CYS A 513 -13.79 9.55 -9.43
N ARG A 514 -14.68 8.61 -9.10
CA ARG A 514 -15.96 8.89 -8.45
C ARG A 514 -15.74 9.38 -7.01
N LEU A 515 -14.86 8.72 -6.26
CA LEU A 515 -14.53 9.08 -4.88
C LEU A 515 -13.90 10.48 -4.75
N TYR A 516 -13.10 10.90 -5.72
CA TYR A 516 -12.44 12.21 -5.74
C TYR A 516 -13.06 13.22 -6.72
N GLU A 517 -14.30 12.98 -7.17
CA GLU A 517 -15.08 13.89 -8.03
C GLU A 517 -14.39 14.27 -9.37
N LEU A 518 -13.54 13.40 -9.90
CA LEU A 518 -12.79 13.57 -11.14
C LEU A 518 -13.60 13.17 -12.39
N HIS A 519 -14.82 13.69 -12.54
CA HIS A 519 -15.74 13.32 -13.63
C HIS A 519 -15.14 13.55 -15.03
N LYS A 520 -14.40 14.65 -15.23
CA LYS A 520 -13.74 14.97 -16.50
C LYS A 520 -12.67 13.93 -16.87
N VAL A 521 -11.93 13.45 -15.88
CA VAL A 521 -10.90 12.42 -16.08
C VAL A 521 -11.60 11.12 -16.44
N SER A 522 -12.54 10.66 -15.62
CA SER A 522 -13.34 9.44 -15.84
C SER A 522 -13.92 9.36 -17.26
N SER A 523 -14.59 10.42 -17.72
CA SER A 523 -15.12 10.51 -19.09
C SER A 523 -14.04 10.35 -20.15
N LYS A 524 -12.87 11.01 -19.98
CA LYS A 524 -11.75 10.88 -20.92
C LYS A 524 -11.14 9.49 -20.92
N MET A 525 -11.05 8.83 -19.76
CA MET A 525 -10.56 7.44 -19.65
C MET A 525 -11.49 6.47 -20.38
N MET A 526 -12.80 6.56 -20.16
CA MET A 526 -13.81 5.75 -20.86
C MET A 526 -13.75 5.97 -22.38
N LYS A 527 -13.56 7.22 -22.83
CA LYS A 527 -13.35 7.54 -24.27
C LYS A 527 -12.12 6.84 -24.85
N ILE A 528 -10.98 6.88 -24.14
CA ILE A 528 -9.74 6.22 -24.58
C ILE A 528 -9.94 4.71 -24.65
N ALA A 529 -10.55 4.11 -23.62
CA ALA A 529 -10.86 2.69 -23.58
C ALA A 529 -11.79 2.27 -24.72
N GLY A 530 -12.84 3.05 -24.97
CA GLY A 530 -13.80 2.80 -26.05
C GLY A 530 -13.14 2.82 -27.44
N VAL A 531 -12.33 3.85 -27.73
CA VAL A 531 -11.59 3.94 -28.99
C VAL A 531 -10.59 2.79 -29.15
N HIS A 532 -9.91 2.41 -28.07
CA HIS A 532 -8.97 1.29 -28.10
C HIS A 532 -9.68 -0.03 -28.42
N HIS A 533 -10.72 -0.39 -27.67
CA HIS A 533 -11.47 -1.63 -27.91
C HIS A 533 -12.07 -1.69 -29.31
N TRP A 534 -12.56 -0.56 -29.83
CA TRP A 534 -13.05 -0.45 -31.20
C TRP A 534 -11.97 -0.74 -32.26
N LYS A 535 -10.76 -0.22 -32.08
CA LYS A 535 -9.63 -0.43 -33.00
C LYS A 535 -9.12 -1.87 -32.96
N HIS A 536 -9.16 -2.53 -31.81
CA HIS A 536 -8.66 -3.89 -31.60
C HIS A 536 -9.73 -4.98 -31.77
N GLY A 537 -10.77 -4.73 -32.56
CA GLY A 537 -11.78 -5.74 -32.94
C GLY A 537 -12.86 -6.03 -31.88
N LYS A 538 -12.71 -5.54 -30.64
CA LYS A 538 -13.71 -5.67 -29.57
C LYS A 538 -14.79 -4.59 -29.69
N LYS A 539 -15.60 -4.66 -30.76
CA LYS A 539 -16.57 -3.63 -31.15
C LYS A 539 -17.59 -3.32 -30.05
N GLY A 540 -18.14 -4.36 -29.42
CA GLY A 540 -19.06 -4.26 -28.29
C GLY A 540 -18.56 -3.44 -27.12
N SER A 541 -17.45 -3.87 -26.54
CA SER A 541 -16.79 -3.15 -25.45
C SER A 541 -16.42 -1.71 -25.86
N GLY A 542 -16.05 -1.50 -27.13
CA GLY A 542 -15.78 -0.17 -27.67
C GLY A 542 -16.99 0.76 -27.59
N VAL A 543 -18.15 0.30 -28.06
CA VAL A 543 -19.41 1.07 -28.01
C VAL A 543 -19.90 1.25 -26.57
N PHE A 544 -19.86 0.20 -25.75
CA PHE A 544 -20.23 0.27 -24.34
C PHE A 544 -19.49 1.40 -23.62
N TRP A 545 -18.15 1.43 -23.70
CA TRP A 545 -17.37 2.47 -23.02
C TRP A 545 -17.61 3.88 -23.58
N LEU A 546 -17.88 4.03 -24.88
CA LEU A 546 -18.23 5.32 -25.47
C LEU A 546 -19.62 5.81 -25.04
N GLN A 547 -20.58 4.90 -24.85
CA GLN A 547 -21.90 5.20 -24.30
C GLN A 547 -21.80 5.66 -22.85
N GLN A 548 -21.04 4.93 -22.01
CA GLN A 548 -20.77 5.34 -20.63
C GLN A 548 -20.09 6.72 -20.56
N ALA A 549 -19.21 7.02 -21.52
CA ALA A 549 -18.56 8.32 -21.61
C ALA A 549 -19.43 9.45 -22.18
N ARG A 550 -20.64 9.16 -22.65
CA ARG A 550 -21.55 10.06 -23.38
C ARG A 550 -20.88 10.73 -24.60
N ASP A 551 -20.12 9.96 -25.38
CA ASP A 551 -19.44 10.46 -26.59
C ASP A 551 -20.31 10.30 -27.84
N GLU A 552 -21.36 11.10 -27.95
CA GLU A 552 -22.34 11.04 -29.05
C GLU A 552 -21.70 11.25 -30.43
N ILE A 553 -20.66 12.08 -30.52
CA ILE A 553 -19.96 12.38 -31.78
C ILE A 553 -19.29 11.12 -32.32
N ARG A 554 -18.54 10.40 -31.48
CA ARG A 554 -17.88 9.16 -31.90
C ARG A 554 -18.88 8.03 -32.15
N LEU A 555 -19.92 7.92 -31.33
CA LEU A 555 -20.99 6.94 -31.53
C LEU A 555 -21.71 7.15 -32.86
N SER A 556 -22.01 8.41 -33.22
CA SER A 556 -22.64 8.74 -34.50
C SER A 556 -21.75 8.42 -35.69
N ARG A 557 -20.43 8.65 -35.60
CA ARG A 557 -19.47 8.23 -36.63
C ARG A 557 -19.39 6.71 -36.77
N ILE A 558 -19.41 5.98 -35.65
CA ILE A 558 -19.45 4.52 -35.65
C ILE A 558 -20.75 4.03 -36.31
N ALA A 559 -21.89 4.61 -35.97
CA ALA A 559 -23.17 4.27 -36.60
C ALA A 559 -23.14 4.54 -38.11
N GLN A 560 -22.56 5.67 -38.55
CA GLN A 560 -22.39 5.96 -39.97
C GLN A 560 -21.52 4.91 -40.69
N GLN A 561 -20.40 4.49 -40.09
CA GLN A 561 -19.56 3.42 -40.66
C GLN A 561 -20.30 2.09 -40.76
N LEU A 562 -21.11 1.76 -39.74
CA LEU A 562 -21.94 0.56 -39.76
C LEU A 562 -23.08 0.67 -40.78
N PHE A 563 -23.66 1.86 -40.95
CA PHE A 563 -24.66 2.12 -41.99
C PHE A 563 -24.09 1.90 -43.39
N ASP A 564 -22.84 2.31 -43.64
CA ASP A 564 -22.17 2.08 -44.91
C ASP A 564 -21.86 0.59 -45.13
N PHE A 565 -21.58 -0.16 -44.06
CA PHE A 565 -21.35 -1.61 -44.13
C PHE A 565 -22.65 -2.39 -44.39
N VAL A 566 -23.70 -2.12 -43.62
CA VAL A 566 -25.02 -2.77 -43.77
C VAL A 566 -25.69 -2.36 -45.09
N GLY A 567 -25.61 -1.08 -45.47
CA GLY A 567 -26.26 -0.57 -46.68
C GLY A 567 -25.67 -1.05 -48.00
N LYS A 568 -24.46 -1.63 -47.99
CA LYS A 568 -23.82 -2.26 -49.16
C LYS A 568 -24.16 -3.75 -49.31
N SER A 569 -24.75 -4.34 -48.28
CA SER A 569 -24.92 -5.79 -48.14
C SER A 569 -26.31 -6.23 -48.63
N ILE A 570 -26.35 -6.96 -49.75
CA ILE A 570 -27.61 -7.34 -50.45
C ILE A 570 -27.90 -8.85 -50.32
N SER A 571 -26.93 -9.67 -49.90
CA SER A 571 -27.06 -11.13 -49.83
C SER A 571 -27.33 -11.65 -48.41
N ASP A 572 -27.98 -12.81 -48.29
CA ASP A 572 -28.24 -13.47 -47.00
C ASP A 572 -26.95 -13.89 -46.26
N GLU A 573 -25.85 -14.17 -46.97
CA GLU A 573 -24.55 -14.44 -46.35
C GLU A 573 -23.97 -13.19 -45.66
N SER A 574 -24.17 -12.02 -46.28
CA SER A 574 -23.75 -10.75 -45.73
C SER A 574 -24.60 -10.33 -44.52
N PHE A 575 -25.86 -10.78 -44.45
CA PHE A 575 -26.75 -10.60 -43.29
C PHE A 575 -26.16 -11.21 -42.01
N LYS A 576 -25.76 -12.49 -42.05
CA LYS A 576 -25.18 -13.17 -40.88
C LYS A 576 -23.91 -12.46 -40.36
N GLN A 577 -23.12 -11.88 -41.26
CA GLN A 577 -21.87 -11.18 -40.91
C GLN A 577 -22.14 -9.87 -40.15
N TRP A 578 -23.08 -9.03 -40.61
CA TRP A 578 -23.40 -7.80 -39.89
C TRP A 578 -24.34 -8.02 -38.70
N GLU A 579 -25.19 -9.06 -38.73
CA GLU A 579 -26.00 -9.48 -37.59
C GLU A 579 -25.12 -9.79 -36.38
N GLY A 580 -24.10 -10.64 -36.57
CA GLY A 580 -23.13 -10.95 -35.50
C GLY A 580 -22.39 -9.71 -34.99
N LEU A 581 -22.08 -8.74 -35.87
CA LEU A 581 -21.47 -7.48 -35.46
C LEU A 581 -22.41 -6.62 -34.60
N ILE A 582 -23.71 -6.59 -34.90
CA ILE A 582 -24.71 -5.85 -34.09
C ILE A 582 -24.99 -6.56 -32.77
N GLU A 583 -25.00 -7.89 -32.74
CA GLU A 583 -25.12 -8.64 -31.48
C GLU A 583 -23.96 -8.35 -30.53
N LEU A 584 -22.75 -8.21 -31.06
CA LEU A 584 -21.60 -7.81 -30.27
C LEU A 584 -21.77 -6.42 -29.65
N LEU A 585 -22.61 -5.52 -30.18
CA LEU A 585 -22.84 -4.18 -29.62
C LEU A 585 -23.60 -4.17 -28.29
N GLY A 586 -24.18 -5.30 -27.87
CA GLY A 586 -24.95 -5.43 -26.64
C GLY A 586 -26.39 -4.92 -26.78
N SER A 587 -27.28 -5.37 -25.88
CA SER A 587 -28.72 -5.08 -25.91
C SER A 587 -29.17 -3.98 -24.92
N GLU A 588 -28.24 -3.24 -24.32
CA GLU A 588 -28.56 -2.32 -23.23
C GLU A 588 -29.39 -1.11 -23.68
N SER A 589 -30.41 -0.75 -22.89
CA SER A 589 -31.51 0.17 -23.21
C SER A 589 -31.15 1.65 -23.42
N ARG A 590 -29.87 2.02 -23.45
CA ARG A 590 -29.37 3.40 -23.58
C ARG A 590 -28.44 3.56 -24.78
N ILE A 591 -28.90 3.11 -25.95
CA ILE A 591 -28.12 3.16 -27.18
C ILE A 591 -28.16 4.58 -27.78
N ALA A 592 -27.16 5.40 -27.48
CA ALA A 592 -27.00 6.72 -28.08
C ALA A 592 -26.36 6.66 -29.49
N GLY A 593 -26.69 7.62 -30.36
CA GLY A 593 -25.96 7.89 -31.61
C GLY A 593 -26.32 7.04 -32.83
N GLY A 594 -27.61 6.74 -33.07
CA GLY A 594 -28.08 6.06 -34.29
C GLY A 594 -27.87 4.53 -34.31
N LEU A 595 -27.14 3.97 -33.34
CA LEU A 595 -26.96 2.53 -33.16
C LEU A 595 -28.27 1.81 -32.78
N GLU A 596 -29.22 2.50 -32.15
CA GLU A 596 -30.53 1.95 -31.80
C GLU A 596 -31.31 1.48 -33.05
N PHE A 597 -31.21 2.25 -34.14
CA PHE A 597 -31.82 1.90 -35.41
C PHE A 597 -31.23 0.58 -35.95
N LEU A 598 -29.93 0.31 -35.77
CA LEU A 598 -29.31 -0.94 -36.23
C LEU A 598 -29.89 -2.17 -35.53
N HIS A 599 -30.11 -2.09 -34.21
CA HIS A 599 -30.76 -3.17 -33.46
C HIS A 599 -32.19 -3.42 -33.94
N LYS A 600 -32.97 -2.35 -34.11
CA LYS A 600 -34.34 -2.45 -34.63
C LYS A 600 -34.38 -2.97 -36.07
N TYR A 601 -33.42 -2.57 -36.90
CA TYR A 601 -33.28 -3.05 -38.29
C TYR A 601 -32.91 -4.54 -38.34
N ARG A 602 -31.99 -4.99 -37.48
CA ARG A 602 -31.65 -6.41 -37.29
C ARG A 602 -32.88 -7.21 -36.87
N ASP A 603 -33.60 -6.75 -35.87
CA ASP A 603 -34.77 -7.45 -35.33
C ASP A 603 -35.86 -7.61 -36.41
N PHE A 604 -36.11 -6.55 -37.19
CA PHE A 604 -36.99 -6.61 -38.35
C PHE A 604 -36.56 -7.65 -39.39
N LYS A 605 -35.28 -7.67 -39.78
CA LYS A 605 -34.74 -8.65 -40.73
C LYS A 605 -34.82 -10.09 -40.21
N ARG A 606 -34.58 -10.30 -38.92
CA ARG A 606 -34.75 -11.61 -38.27
C ARG A 606 -36.20 -12.05 -38.29
N SER A 607 -37.15 -11.14 -38.02
CA SER A 607 -38.58 -11.42 -38.16
C SER A 607 -38.95 -11.78 -39.60
N LEU A 608 -38.37 -11.10 -40.61
CA LEU A 608 -38.56 -11.46 -42.02
C LEU A 608 -38.05 -12.87 -42.37
N GLN A 609 -36.87 -13.28 -41.88
CA GLN A 609 -36.34 -14.63 -42.13
C GLN A 609 -37.21 -15.74 -41.54
N GLN A 610 -37.93 -15.46 -40.45
CA GLN A 610 -38.85 -16.39 -39.79
C GLN A 610 -40.21 -16.50 -40.49
N VAL A 611 -40.48 -15.66 -41.50
CA VAL A 611 -41.67 -15.74 -42.35
C VAL A 611 -41.37 -16.69 -43.51
N HIS A 612 -41.71 -17.97 -43.32
CA HIS A 612 -41.76 -18.95 -44.40
C HIS A 612 -43.13 -18.94 -45.09
N ASP A 613 -43.13 -19.30 -46.38
CA ASP A 613 -44.30 -19.27 -47.26
C ASP A 613 -45.52 -19.94 -46.59
N GLY A 614 -46.53 -19.12 -46.26
CA GLY A 614 -47.92 -19.55 -46.04
C GLY A 614 -48.39 -20.01 -44.65
N ILE A 615 -47.55 -20.17 -43.62
CA ILE A 615 -47.99 -20.89 -42.38
C ILE A 615 -47.96 -20.05 -41.09
N ALA A 616 -47.49 -18.79 -41.10
CA ALA A 616 -47.31 -18.01 -39.85
C ALA A 616 -47.81 -16.56 -39.91
N THR A 617 -49.12 -16.34 -40.05
CA THR A 617 -49.79 -15.02 -40.01
C THR A 617 -49.37 -14.14 -38.83
N ASN A 618 -49.30 -14.70 -37.62
CA ASN A 618 -48.86 -13.95 -36.43
C ASN A 618 -47.40 -13.46 -36.53
N ARG A 619 -46.51 -14.21 -37.18
CA ARG A 619 -45.11 -13.78 -37.39
C ARG A 619 -45.00 -12.70 -38.47
N ALA A 620 -45.81 -12.80 -39.52
CA ALA A 620 -45.90 -11.78 -40.56
C ALA A 620 -46.48 -10.45 -40.00
N GLN A 621 -47.50 -10.53 -39.13
CA GLN A 621 -48.05 -9.38 -38.40
C GLN A 621 -46.98 -8.66 -37.57
N LYS A 622 -46.19 -9.41 -36.78
CA LYS A 622 -45.09 -8.84 -35.97
C LYS A 622 -43.99 -8.19 -36.82
N ALA A 623 -43.68 -8.76 -37.98
CA ALA A 623 -42.72 -8.17 -38.91
C ALA A 623 -43.25 -6.86 -39.52
N ALA A 624 -44.54 -6.82 -39.88
CA ALA A 624 -45.21 -5.62 -40.37
C ALA A 624 -45.29 -4.51 -39.30
N GLU A 625 -45.61 -4.84 -38.05
CA GLU A 625 -45.56 -3.89 -36.93
C GLU A 625 -44.15 -3.32 -36.70
N SER A 626 -43.12 -4.17 -36.79
CA SER A 626 -41.71 -3.77 -36.66
C SER A 626 -41.27 -2.83 -37.78
N LEU A 627 -41.71 -3.08 -39.03
CA LEU A 627 -41.49 -2.20 -40.18
C LEU A 627 -42.09 -0.81 -39.93
N ILE A 628 -43.34 -0.76 -39.50
CA ILE A 628 -44.03 0.50 -39.23
C ILE A 628 -43.34 1.27 -38.09
N LEU A 629 -42.90 0.58 -37.04
CA LEU A 629 -42.16 1.21 -35.93
C LEU A 629 -40.83 1.82 -36.39
N LEU A 630 -40.12 1.18 -37.31
CA LEU A 630 -38.92 1.73 -37.96
C LEU A 630 -39.26 2.94 -38.85
N MET A 631 -40.30 2.86 -39.66
CA MET A 631 -40.67 3.91 -40.62
C MET A 631 -41.32 5.14 -39.96
N LYS A 632 -41.94 4.97 -38.78
CA LYS A 632 -42.44 6.09 -37.94
C LYS A 632 -41.33 6.82 -37.20
N ASN A 633 -40.21 6.16 -36.90
CA ASN A 633 -39.14 6.75 -36.10
C ASN A 633 -38.40 7.83 -36.92
N PRO A 634 -38.39 9.11 -36.49
CA PRO A 634 -37.70 10.18 -37.21
C PRO A 634 -36.18 9.99 -37.29
N SER A 635 -35.60 9.15 -36.42
CA SER A 635 -34.17 8.84 -36.41
C SER A 635 -33.75 7.77 -37.43
N THR A 636 -34.69 7.22 -38.21
CA THR A 636 -34.39 6.23 -39.25
C THR A 636 -33.71 6.89 -40.46
N PRO A 637 -32.47 6.50 -40.81
CA PRO A 637 -31.75 7.17 -41.89
C PRO A 637 -32.42 6.96 -43.26
N GLN A 638 -32.59 8.04 -44.03
CA GLN A 638 -33.28 8.04 -45.34
C GLN A 638 -32.77 6.98 -46.32
N ARG A 639 -31.46 6.72 -46.32
CA ARG A 639 -30.80 5.68 -47.14
C ARG A 639 -31.36 4.26 -46.92
N PHE A 640 -31.98 3.98 -45.77
CA PHE A 640 -32.57 2.68 -45.46
C PHE A 640 -34.05 2.56 -45.78
N TRP A 641 -34.74 3.66 -46.14
CA TRP A 641 -36.17 3.61 -46.44
C TRP A 641 -36.47 2.71 -47.66
N LEU A 642 -35.69 2.84 -48.73
CA LEU A 642 -35.85 2.00 -49.92
C LEU A 642 -35.47 0.53 -49.68
N PRO A 643 -34.32 0.19 -49.05
CA PRO A 643 -34.02 -1.17 -48.62
C PRO A 643 -35.12 -1.79 -47.75
N LEU A 644 -35.62 -1.08 -46.74
CA LEU A 644 -36.71 -1.56 -45.87
C LEU A 644 -37.97 -1.92 -46.67
N LEU A 645 -38.38 -1.06 -47.60
CA LEU A 645 -39.55 -1.29 -48.44
C LEU A 645 -39.34 -2.46 -49.41
N TYR A 646 -38.13 -2.59 -49.96
CA TYR A 646 -37.78 -3.69 -50.87
C TYR A 646 -37.72 -5.04 -50.14
N ASP A 647 -37.16 -5.07 -48.93
CA ASP A 647 -37.13 -6.27 -48.08
C ASP A 647 -38.53 -6.70 -47.64
N SER A 648 -39.46 -5.74 -47.57
CA SER A 648 -40.85 -5.95 -47.16
C SER A 648 -41.78 -6.38 -48.31
N LEU A 649 -41.30 -6.55 -49.55
CA LEU A 649 -42.18 -6.86 -50.68
C LEU A 649 -43.01 -8.13 -50.46
N LYS A 650 -42.44 -9.13 -49.78
CA LYS A 650 -43.17 -10.35 -49.40
C LYS A 650 -44.28 -10.10 -48.37
N LEU A 651 -44.09 -9.15 -47.45
CA LEU A 651 -45.12 -8.75 -46.48
C LEU A 651 -46.21 -7.90 -47.13
N LEU A 652 -45.83 -7.07 -48.11
CA LEU A 652 -46.77 -6.23 -48.86
C LEU A 652 -47.65 -7.06 -49.82
N ASN A 653 -47.11 -8.13 -50.39
CA ASN A 653 -47.84 -9.05 -51.28
C ASN A 653 -48.42 -10.28 -50.54
N TRP A 654 -48.84 -10.12 -49.28
CA TRP A 654 -49.36 -11.23 -48.48
C TRP A 654 -50.74 -11.67 -48.96
N GLN A 655 -50.86 -12.92 -49.44
CA GLN A 655 -52.03 -13.39 -50.19
C GLN A 655 -53.31 -13.59 -49.36
N GLU A 656 -53.21 -13.80 -48.05
CA GLU A 656 -54.38 -14.14 -47.22
C GLU A 656 -55.20 -12.91 -46.80
N HIS A 657 -54.54 -11.82 -46.41
CA HIS A 657 -55.16 -10.54 -45.99
C HIS A 657 -54.08 -9.44 -45.88
N PRO A 658 -54.44 -8.17 -46.12
CA PRO A 658 -53.50 -7.06 -45.98
C PRO A 658 -53.07 -6.91 -44.51
N LEU A 659 -51.75 -6.98 -44.27
CA LEU A 659 -51.14 -6.87 -42.93
C LEU A 659 -51.07 -5.43 -42.40
N LEU A 660 -51.33 -4.43 -43.26
CA LEU A 660 -51.22 -3.00 -42.97
C LEU A 660 -52.57 -2.31 -43.09
N ASN A 661 -52.87 -1.38 -42.19
CA ASN A 661 -54.06 -0.53 -42.26
C ASN A 661 -53.83 0.70 -43.14
N VAL A 662 -54.91 1.39 -43.52
CA VAL A 662 -54.85 2.57 -44.42
C VAL A 662 -53.89 3.65 -43.91
N SER A 663 -53.86 3.93 -42.61
CA SER A 663 -52.94 4.92 -42.02
C SER A 663 -51.46 4.52 -42.15
N GLN A 664 -51.15 3.23 -42.00
CA GLN A 664 -49.81 2.66 -42.11
C GLN A 664 -49.36 2.63 -43.58
N THR A 665 -50.24 2.27 -44.49
CA THR A 665 -49.94 2.26 -45.93
C THR A 665 -49.70 3.68 -46.46
N ASN A 666 -50.50 4.67 -46.01
CA ASN A 666 -50.28 6.08 -46.33
C ASN A 666 -48.93 6.61 -45.79
N LEU A 667 -48.51 6.18 -44.60
CA LEU A 667 -47.18 6.53 -44.07
C LEU A 667 -46.05 6.04 -44.99
N LEU A 668 -46.13 4.78 -45.44
CA LEU A 668 -45.12 4.20 -46.33
C LEU A 668 -45.11 4.90 -47.70
N LEU A 669 -46.28 5.22 -48.24
CA LEU A 669 -46.43 5.97 -49.49
C LEU A 669 -45.84 7.38 -49.39
N ASN A 670 -46.10 8.11 -48.31
CA ASN A 670 -45.53 9.44 -48.08
C ASN A 670 -44.00 9.38 -48.03
N LYS A 671 -43.42 8.39 -47.34
CA LYS A 671 -41.96 8.19 -47.29
C LYS A 671 -41.37 7.84 -48.65
N LEU A 672 -42.07 7.04 -49.44
CA LEU A 672 -41.66 6.72 -50.81
C LEU A 672 -41.76 7.94 -51.74
N GLN A 673 -42.78 8.78 -51.56
CA GLN A 673 -42.92 10.04 -52.27
C GLN A 673 -41.79 11.03 -51.92
N GLU A 674 -41.44 11.16 -50.63
CA GLU A 674 -40.28 11.94 -50.17
C GLU A 674 -38.97 11.47 -50.85
N LEU A 675 -38.73 10.16 -50.97
CA LEU A 675 -37.55 9.63 -51.68
C LEU A 675 -37.56 9.99 -53.17
N SER A 676 -38.73 9.93 -53.80
CA SER A 676 -38.86 10.23 -55.23
C SER A 676 -38.59 11.69 -55.56
N ILE A 677 -38.96 12.60 -54.64
CA ILE A 677 -38.67 14.04 -54.75
C ILE A 677 -37.19 14.29 -54.43
N GLY A 678 -36.63 13.62 -53.42
CA GLY A 678 -35.21 13.73 -53.04
C GLY A 678 -34.23 13.25 -54.11
N LYS A 679 -34.64 12.32 -54.98
CA LYS A 679 -33.87 11.82 -56.13
C LYS A 679 -33.49 12.92 -57.15
N ALA A 680 -34.20 14.05 -57.12
CA ALA A 680 -33.93 15.21 -57.97
C ALA A 680 -32.80 16.13 -57.42
N MET A 681 -32.24 15.83 -56.24
CA MET A 681 -31.19 16.64 -55.59
C MET A 681 -29.77 16.05 -55.81
N PRO A 682 -28.74 16.89 -56.05
CA PRO A 682 -27.42 16.44 -56.52
C PRO A 682 -26.55 15.64 -55.52
N PHE A 683 -26.96 15.48 -54.26
CA PHE A 683 -26.19 14.75 -53.23
C PHE A 683 -26.87 13.45 -52.74
N PHE A 684 -27.85 12.93 -53.49
CA PHE A 684 -28.61 11.75 -53.10
C PHE A 684 -27.86 10.45 -53.43
N CYS A 685 -27.35 9.75 -52.41
CA CYS A 685 -26.71 8.43 -52.58
C CYS A 685 -27.79 7.34 -52.53
N LEU A 686 -28.23 6.85 -53.70
CA LEU A 686 -29.08 5.65 -53.76
C LEU A 686 -28.27 4.43 -53.30
N SER A 687 -28.85 3.66 -52.39
CA SER A 687 -28.41 2.31 -52.10
C SER A 687 -28.33 1.48 -53.40
N LEU A 688 -27.40 0.54 -53.47
CA LEU A 688 -27.07 -0.33 -54.62
C LEU A 688 -28.20 -1.34 -54.95
N LEU A 689 -29.46 -0.93 -54.89
CA LEU A 689 -30.62 -1.76 -55.21
C LEU A 689 -30.87 -1.78 -56.73
N PRO A 690 -31.52 -2.84 -57.26
CA PRO A 690 -31.93 -2.91 -58.66
C PRO A 690 -32.73 -1.66 -59.07
N LEU A 691 -32.52 -1.16 -60.29
CA LEU A 691 -33.26 0.01 -60.83
C LEU A 691 -34.79 -0.12 -60.68
N ASN A 692 -35.29 -1.35 -60.63
CA ASN A 692 -36.71 -1.69 -60.55
C ASN A 692 -37.26 -1.71 -59.10
N ALA A 693 -36.42 -1.62 -58.06
CA ALA A 693 -36.86 -1.73 -56.66
C ALA A 693 -37.91 -0.67 -56.29
N LEU A 694 -37.72 0.57 -56.75
CA LEU A 694 -38.60 1.69 -56.45
C LEU A 694 -39.95 1.59 -57.18
N SER A 695 -39.96 1.10 -58.42
CA SER A 695 -41.18 0.82 -59.18
C SER A 695 -41.96 -0.37 -58.60
N SER A 696 -41.27 -1.44 -58.20
CA SER A 696 -41.88 -2.62 -57.60
C SER A 696 -42.52 -2.31 -56.24
N SER A 697 -41.84 -1.57 -55.36
CA SER A 697 -42.42 -1.14 -54.08
C SER A 697 -43.60 -0.19 -54.26
N ARG A 698 -43.59 0.68 -55.28
CA ARG A 698 -44.73 1.56 -55.60
C ARG A 698 -45.95 0.75 -56.04
N LEU A 699 -45.79 -0.12 -57.03
CA LEU A 699 -46.89 -0.93 -57.57
C LEU A 699 -47.58 -1.73 -56.47
N LEU A 700 -46.81 -2.42 -55.63
CA LEU A 700 -47.34 -3.25 -54.55
C LEU A 700 -48.03 -2.41 -53.45
N LEU A 701 -47.50 -1.24 -53.09
CA LEU A 701 -48.19 -0.36 -52.13
C LEU A 701 -49.50 0.19 -52.69
N PHE A 702 -49.57 0.50 -53.99
CA PHE A 702 -50.82 0.90 -54.65
C PHE A 702 -51.85 -0.23 -54.64
N GLU A 703 -51.44 -1.47 -54.93
CA GLU A 703 -52.32 -2.64 -54.84
C GLU A 703 -52.85 -2.84 -53.41
N VAL A 704 -52.00 -2.73 -52.39
CA VAL A 704 -52.41 -2.83 -50.98
C VAL A 704 -53.40 -1.71 -50.61
N VAL A 705 -53.18 -0.46 -51.05
CA VAL A 705 -54.14 0.63 -50.83
C VAL A 705 -55.48 0.34 -51.49
N SER A 706 -55.47 -0.11 -52.75
CA SER A 706 -56.70 -0.47 -53.47
C SER A 706 -57.47 -1.58 -52.74
N PHE A 707 -56.78 -2.62 -52.25
CA PHE A 707 -57.40 -3.69 -51.47
C PHE A 707 -57.92 -3.21 -50.11
N SER A 708 -57.14 -2.43 -49.34
CA SER A 708 -57.58 -1.90 -48.04
C SER A 708 -58.79 -0.97 -48.17
N PHE A 709 -58.85 -0.10 -49.18
CA PHE A 709 -60.02 0.76 -49.43
C PHE A 709 -61.27 -0.03 -49.83
N ILE A 710 -61.11 -1.14 -50.57
CA ILE A 710 -62.22 -2.02 -50.94
C ILE A 710 -62.76 -2.76 -49.70
N VAL A 711 -61.88 -3.27 -48.83
CA VAL A 711 -62.28 -3.95 -47.59
C VAL A 711 -62.92 -2.98 -46.58
N GLU A 712 -62.38 -1.76 -46.43
CA GLU A 712 -62.93 -0.75 -45.52
C GLU A 712 -64.32 -0.28 -45.96
N LYS A 713 -64.58 -0.17 -47.27
CA LYS A 713 -65.92 0.10 -47.83
C LYS A 713 -66.90 -1.07 -47.76
N LEU A 714 -66.41 -2.31 -47.62
CA LEU A 714 -67.25 -3.50 -47.48
C LEU A 714 -67.60 -3.82 -46.02
N CYS A 715 -66.87 -3.24 -45.06
CA CYS A 715 -67.09 -3.41 -43.62
C CYS A 715 -67.79 -2.23 -42.93
N THR A 716 -67.94 -1.08 -43.61
CA THR A 716 -68.86 0.02 -43.23
C THR A 716 -70.19 -0.15 -43.92
#